data_AF-A0A925HWT0-F1
#
_entry.id   AF-A0A925HWT0-F1
#
_cell.length_a   1.000
_cell.length_b   1.000
_cell.length_c   1.000
_cell.angle_alpha   90.00
_cell.angle_beta   90.00
_cell.angle_gamma   90.00
#
_symmetry.space_group_name_H-M   'P 1'
#
loop_
_entity.id
_entity.type
_entity.pdbx_description
1 polymer ?
#
loop_
_entity_poly.entity_id
_entity_poly.type
_entity_poly.pdbx_seq_one_letter_code
_entity_poly.pdbx_strand_id
1 'polypeptide(L)'
;MTRGDGDGGNMPEPADKTAETMPPERKKRRNWLSFSLRSLMILLTLCCLALGGKLKYDWYQKKWLVEKWVAQLVTLQTAQDPTLISPTNWIAAPAGIKAEDEAGLLQFGILELDTSLERFAALKILVESRKEDSLPLVRELIPKSRHPEMQAMLLHVVSLARDPKDVPRIEPYLRSRLPEVRGAAAEAIGYIHEPSFQLGGNFGLWSTPSELNTNPSVDVSFLVGAQLRSDEDVISPASDRLRRFPAGTRSRLEALMLQGESLEERTAAARALVPWPPADYKLRLAEWGVWIDGPGKLEVAKSVLDEIPPFVHRTGNLTASLSRNRYDGIMFVTKPIIHLTSEQPLAVDLEVAIRSGRPWYAYPRPDGFTMHSGNMGLPLGPEMSASDLATIEPRDLSILDPVSEGYPWIHSTCRSDHQFEGQYGSGEPITAIGFRWQSLIVSPSREPWMTIPEVPDQRGYAWWTSLRDVPSAWITSQGETERFLYYDGPTLAKSPVSARFDTSELHLRTRDLFSDRFKEQDRKNLEHVLQNMGQSPERDCLFVEGSQNSARGFSRRISTALGREETLKLADQRWLPGDDLEKTLLAILLQRGLTGEEAEGLIASWREKFFQNPGKRLLTFLTPAEYDRMCPLEIRPKTTEQVRVGIVLTEL
;
A
#
# COMPACT_ATOMS: atom_id res chain seq x y z
N MET A 1 17.92 11.51 -54.85
CA MET A 1 16.80 10.85 -55.57
C MET A 1 15.66 10.81 -54.58
N THR A 2 14.50 11.46 -54.70
CA THR A 2 13.71 12.15 -55.73
C THR A 2 12.86 13.16 -54.93
N ARG A 3 13.02 14.48 -55.09
CA ARG A 3 12.29 15.40 -55.99
C ARG A 3 10.75 15.27 -55.94
N GLY A 4 10.12 16.31 -55.42
CA GLY A 4 8.67 16.56 -55.43
C GLY A 4 8.42 18.04 -55.18
N ASP A 5 8.36 18.79 -56.29
CA ASP A 5 8.03 20.20 -56.43
C ASP A 5 6.51 20.44 -56.32
N GLY A 6 6.11 21.67 -55.97
CA GLY A 6 4.75 22.21 -56.05
C GLY A 6 4.52 23.29 -54.98
N ASP A 7 4.85 24.57 -55.20
CA ASP A 7 4.07 25.57 -55.97
C ASP A 7 2.71 25.85 -55.29
N GLY A 8 2.26 27.05 -54.92
CA GLY A 8 2.69 28.44 -55.06
C GLY A 8 1.57 29.29 -54.43
N GLY A 9 1.81 30.56 -54.04
CA GLY A 9 0.69 31.42 -53.65
C GLY A 9 0.98 32.64 -52.77
N ASN A 10 1.30 33.75 -53.43
CA ASN A 10 0.89 35.13 -53.13
C ASN A 10 1.30 35.81 -51.80
N MET A 11 2.37 36.60 -51.90
CA MET A 11 2.48 37.91 -51.25
C MET A 11 1.41 38.88 -51.77
N PRO A 12 0.87 39.79 -50.93
CA PRO A 12 0.37 41.06 -51.40
C PRO A 12 1.44 42.15 -51.24
N GLU A 13 1.81 42.70 -52.37
CA GLU A 13 2.48 43.96 -52.61
C GLU A 13 1.64 45.15 -52.05
N PRO A 14 2.27 46.23 -51.56
CA PRO A 14 1.54 47.37 -51.01
C PRO A 14 0.97 48.24 -52.14
N ALA A 15 -0.35 48.42 -52.15
CA ALA A 15 -1.04 49.26 -53.12
C ALA A 15 -0.83 50.76 -52.80
N ASP A 16 -0.16 51.41 -53.74
CA ASP A 16 -0.06 52.85 -53.94
C ASP A 16 -1.36 53.38 -54.61
N LYS A 17 -2.01 54.38 -54.02
CA LYS A 17 -3.06 55.20 -54.68
C LYS A 17 -3.07 56.63 -54.13
N THR A 18 -2.43 57.50 -54.90
CA THR A 18 -2.94 58.79 -55.42
C THR A 18 -3.80 59.67 -54.51
N ALA A 19 -3.11 60.68 -53.98
CA ALA A 19 -3.45 62.10 -53.93
C ALA A 19 -4.83 62.56 -54.45
N GLU A 20 -5.62 63.11 -53.53
CA GLU A 20 -6.64 64.13 -53.82
C GLU A 20 -6.39 65.34 -52.91
N THR A 21 -6.09 66.47 -53.53
CA THR A 21 -5.75 67.77 -52.93
C THR A 21 -6.99 68.47 -52.37
N MET A 22 -7.01 68.73 -51.06
CA MET A 22 -7.91 69.69 -50.41
C MET A 22 -7.13 70.86 -49.79
N PRO A 23 -7.75 72.05 -49.63
CA PRO A 23 -7.06 73.31 -49.36
C PRO A 23 -6.63 73.46 -47.89
N PRO A 24 -5.66 74.35 -47.61
CA PRO A 24 -5.05 74.46 -46.29
C PRO A 24 -5.95 75.23 -45.31
N GLU A 25 -6.61 74.51 -44.41
CA GLU A 25 -7.18 75.11 -43.19
C GLU A 25 -6.08 75.38 -42.16
N ARG A 26 -5.88 76.67 -41.84
CA ARG A 26 -5.04 77.16 -40.75
C ARG A 26 -5.56 76.67 -39.39
N LYS A 27 -5.09 75.52 -38.92
CA LYS A 27 -5.17 75.15 -37.49
C LYS A 27 -4.05 75.84 -36.70
N LYS A 28 -4.47 76.70 -35.76
CA LYS A 28 -3.62 77.29 -34.70
C LYS A 28 -2.82 76.18 -34.01
N ARG A 29 -1.51 76.12 -34.26
CA ARG A 29 -0.55 75.37 -33.43
C ARG A 29 -0.56 75.99 -32.04
N ARG A 30 -1.32 75.39 -31.12
CA ARG A 30 -1.10 75.54 -29.68
C ARG A 30 0.28 74.94 -29.39
N ASN A 31 1.22 75.77 -28.97
CA ASN A 31 2.51 75.34 -28.41
C ASN A 31 2.25 74.50 -27.17
N TRP A 32 2.14 73.19 -27.35
CA TRP A 32 2.02 72.22 -26.27
C TRP A 32 3.43 71.93 -25.75
N LEU A 33 3.77 72.60 -24.64
CA LEU A 33 4.79 72.26 -23.66
C LEU A 33 6.06 71.56 -24.20
N SER A 34 7.11 72.34 -24.47
CA SER A 34 8.48 71.82 -24.49
C SER A 34 8.88 71.44 -23.05
N PHE A 35 8.46 70.26 -22.60
CA PHE A 35 8.97 69.67 -21.36
C PHE A 35 10.48 69.47 -21.52
N SER A 36 11.28 70.15 -20.70
CA SER A 36 12.73 69.89 -20.69
C SER A 36 12.95 68.43 -20.29
N LEU A 37 13.92 67.74 -20.91
CA LEU A 37 14.27 66.35 -20.57
C LEU A 37 14.48 66.16 -19.06
N ARG A 38 14.99 67.20 -18.37
CA ARG A 38 15.15 67.21 -16.91
C ARG A 38 13.82 67.15 -16.17
N SER A 39 12.82 67.90 -16.61
CA SER A 39 11.47 67.89 -16.03
C SER A 39 10.76 66.55 -16.25
N LEU A 40 10.99 65.91 -17.40
CA LEU A 40 10.48 64.55 -17.67
C LEU A 40 11.15 63.51 -16.76
N MET A 41 12.47 63.57 -16.59
CA MET A 41 13.21 62.66 -15.71
C MET A 41 12.80 62.79 -14.24
N ILE A 42 12.57 64.02 -13.76
CA ILE A 42 12.09 64.26 -12.39
C ILE A 42 10.67 63.70 -12.22
N LEU A 43 9.77 63.95 -13.17
CA LEU A 43 8.42 63.43 -13.12
C LEU A 43 8.41 61.89 -13.14
N LEU A 44 9.23 61.27 -13.99
CA LEU A 44 9.34 59.82 -14.07
C LEU A 44 9.87 59.22 -12.77
N THR A 45 10.87 59.87 -12.15
CA THR A 45 11.40 59.46 -10.85
C THR A 45 10.35 59.57 -9.74
N LEU A 46 9.59 60.67 -9.69
CA LEU A 46 8.50 60.85 -8.73
C LEU A 46 7.37 59.83 -8.96
N CYS A 47 7.03 59.52 -10.21
CA CYS A 47 6.09 58.46 -10.54
C CYS A 47 6.60 57.09 -10.10
N CYS A 48 7.88 56.77 -10.31
CA CYS A 48 8.49 55.52 -9.84
C CYS A 48 8.50 55.41 -8.31
N LEU A 49 8.79 56.50 -7.59
CA LEU A 49 8.76 56.54 -6.13
C LEU A 49 7.33 56.44 -5.59
N ALA A 50 6.37 57.13 -6.21
CA ALA A 50 4.97 57.09 -5.79
C ALA A 50 4.34 55.71 -6.08
N LEU A 51 4.56 55.16 -7.27
CA LEU A 51 4.06 53.83 -7.65
C LEU A 51 4.77 52.73 -6.86
N GLY A 52 6.09 52.78 -6.74
CA GLY A 52 6.87 51.82 -5.94
C GLY A 52 6.51 51.89 -4.46
N GLY A 53 6.34 53.10 -3.92
CA GLY A 53 5.89 53.32 -2.55
C GLY A 53 4.48 52.78 -2.31
N LYS A 54 3.54 53.01 -3.23
CA LYS A 54 2.18 52.47 -3.16
C LYS A 54 2.18 50.95 -3.25
N LEU A 55 2.89 50.34 -4.20
CA LEU A 55 2.97 48.88 -4.33
C LEU A 55 3.58 48.23 -3.10
N LYS A 56 4.65 48.84 -2.55
CA LYS A 56 5.28 48.38 -1.31
C LYS A 56 4.34 48.51 -0.13
N TYR A 57 3.62 49.63 -0.01
CA TYR A 57 2.62 49.83 1.03
C TYR A 57 1.48 48.82 0.93
N ASP A 58 0.90 48.64 -0.26
CA ASP A 58 -0.17 47.67 -0.53
C ASP A 58 0.29 46.24 -0.21
N TRP A 59 1.55 45.89 -0.54
CA TRP A 59 2.16 44.60 -0.21
C TRP A 59 2.27 44.39 1.30
N TYR A 60 2.82 45.35 2.05
CA TYR A 60 2.91 45.25 3.52
C TYR A 60 1.55 45.23 4.19
N GLN A 61 0.59 46.01 3.67
CA GLN A 61 -0.76 46.03 4.19
C GLN A 61 -1.43 44.66 4.02
N LYS A 62 -1.30 44.05 2.84
CA LYS A 62 -1.80 42.69 2.60
C LYS A 62 -1.11 41.67 3.50
N LYS A 63 0.22 41.72 3.59
CA LYS A 63 1.00 40.84 4.46
C LYS A 63 0.55 40.95 5.92
N TRP A 64 0.50 42.16 6.46
CA TRP A 64 0.06 42.39 7.84
C TRP A 64 -1.38 41.93 8.09
N LEU A 65 -2.31 42.19 7.16
CA LEU A 65 -3.71 41.77 7.30
C LEU A 65 -3.84 40.25 7.32
N VAL A 66 -3.14 39.55 6.42
CA VAL A 66 -3.21 38.08 6.37
C VAL A 66 -2.46 37.43 7.53
N GLU A 67 -1.32 37.98 7.95
CA GLU A 67 -0.61 37.57 9.19
C GLU A 67 -1.54 37.64 10.39
N LYS A 68 -2.23 38.78 10.56
CA LYS A 68 -3.19 38.95 11.65
C LYS A 68 -4.36 37.96 11.57
N TRP A 69 -4.78 37.60 10.36
CA TRP A 69 -5.84 36.61 10.16
C TRP A 69 -5.38 35.22 10.57
N VAL A 70 -4.24 34.76 10.04
CA VAL A 70 -3.74 33.39 10.29
C VAL A 70 -3.17 33.22 11.69
N ALA A 71 -2.67 34.29 12.33
CA ALA A 71 -2.07 34.24 13.66
C ALA A 71 -3.03 33.67 14.73
N GLN A 72 -4.33 33.88 14.58
CA GLN A 72 -5.33 33.29 15.48
C GLN A 72 -5.31 31.75 15.40
N LEU A 73 -5.22 31.20 14.19
CA LEU A 73 -5.19 29.76 13.95
C LEU A 73 -3.88 29.15 14.46
N VAL A 74 -2.76 29.81 14.13
CA VAL A 74 -1.42 29.41 14.58
C VAL A 74 -1.32 29.41 16.11
N THR A 75 -1.88 30.44 16.76
CA THR A 75 -1.90 30.54 18.22
C THR A 75 -2.74 29.43 18.84
N LEU A 76 -3.95 29.20 18.32
CA LEU A 76 -4.84 28.14 18.82
C LEU A 76 -4.17 26.77 18.76
N GLN A 77 -3.47 26.49 17.66
CA GLN A 77 -2.81 25.19 17.48
C GLN A 77 -1.55 25.02 18.34
N THR A 78 -0.85 26.11 18.63
CA THR A 78 0.31 26.09 19.54
C THR A 78 -0.14 26.00 21.01
N ALA A 79 -1.35 26.46 21.33
CA ALA A 79 -1.80 26.64 22.70
C ALA A 79 -2.39 25.39 23.37
N GLN A 80 -3.03 24.45 22.66
CA GLN A 80 -3.63 23.24 23.27
C GLN A 80 -4.18 22.21 22.26
N ASP A 81 -4.44 20.99 22.76
CA ASP A 81 -4.95 19.78 22.11
C ASP A 81 -5.68 20.00 20.76
N PRO A 82 -5.14 19.49 19.62
CA PRO A 82 -5.70 19.65 18.29
C PRO A 82 -7.18 19.25 18.16
N THR A 83 -7.67 18.40 19.06
CA THR A 83 -9.03 17.86 19.03
C THR A 83 -10.13 18.86 19.43
N LEU A 84 -9.77 20.01 20.03
CA LEU A 84 -10.76 20.98 20.53
C LEU A 84 -11.22 22.03 19.50
N ILE A 85 -10.61 22.09 18.31
CA ILE A 85 -11.04 23.02 17.26
C ILE A 85 -12.21 22.40 16.50
N SER A 86 -13.43 22.64 16.99
CA SER A 86 -14.66 22.25 16.28
C SER A 86 -14.70 22.91 14.89
N PRO A 87 -15.11 22.19 13.82
CA PRO A 87 -15.29 22.73 12.46
C PRO A 87 -16.24 23.94 12.37
N THR A 88 -16.99 24.23 13.43
CA THR A 88 -18.01 25.29 13.46
C THR A 88 -17.47 26.66 13.87
N ASN A 89 -16.28 26.75 14.46
CA ASN A 89 -15.71 28.02 14.93
C ASN A 89 -14.75 28.62 13.88
N TRP A 90 -15.31 29.05 12.75
CA TRP A 90 -14.55 29.71 11.70
C TRP A 90 -13.90 31.01 12.19
N ILE A 91 -12.64 31.21 11.83
CA ILE A 91 -11.93 32.46 12.11
C ILE A 91 -12.40 33.51 11.10
N ALA A 92 -13.24 34.44 11.57
CA ALA A 92 -13.72 35.54 10.76
C ALA A 92 -12.55 36.39 10.21
N ALA A 93 -12.70 36.87 8.99
CA ALA A 93 -11.73 37.79 8.38
C ALA A 93 -11.55 39.05 9.26
N PRO A 94 -10.33 39.64 9.33
CA PRO A 94 -10.12 40.90 10.01
C PRO A 94 -11.13 41.97 9.57
N ALA A 95 -11.65 42.73 10.53
CA ALA A 95 -12.67 43.74 10.28
C ALA A 95 -12.25 44.71 9.15
N GLY A 96 -13.17 44.95 8.21
CA GLY A 96 -12.97 45.86 7.08
C GLY A 96 -12.49 45.19 5.78
N ILE A 97 -12.16 43.90 5.80
CA ILE A 97 -11.96 43.13 4.58
C ILE A 97 -13.33 42.75 4.02
N LYS A 98 -13.54 43.00 2.72
CA LYS A 98 -14.78 42.61 2.06
C LYS A 98 -14.71 41.15 1.62
N ALA A 99 -15.87 40.50 1.53
CA ALA A 99 -15.96 39.10 1.14
C ALA A 99 -15.32 38.81 -0.23
N GLU A 100 -15.37 39.75 -1.18
CA GLU A 100 -14.71 39.62 -2.47
C GLU A 100 -13.17 39.72 -2.43
N ASP A 101 -12.62 40.38 -1.41
CA ASP A 101 -11.16 40.59 -1.26
C ASP A 101 -10.49 39.48 -0.44
N GLU A 102 -11.26 38.73 0.35
CA GLU A 102 -10.77 37.68 1.25
C GLU A 102 -9.96 36.60 0.51
N ALA A 103 -10.47 36.09 -0.60
CA ALA A 103 -9.80 35.05 -1.38
C ALA A 103 -8.44 35.53 -1.91
N GLY A 104 -8.37 36.75 -2.44
CA GLY A 104 -7.13 37.36 -2.93
C GLY A 104 -6.11 37.59 -1.81
N LEU A 105 -6.59 37.91 -0.60
CA LEU A 105 -5.73 38.08 0.58
C LEU A 105 -5.16 36.74 1.08
N LEU A 106 -5.97 35.68 1.08
CA LEU A 106 -5.51 34.33 1.44
C LEU A 106 -4.55 33.75 0.40
N GLN A 107 -4.81 33.96 -0.90
CA GLN A 107 -3.87 33.64 -1.97
C GLN A 107 -2.52 34.32 -1.76
N PHE A 108 -2.53 35.61 -1.39
CA PHE A 108 -1.32 36.34 -1.05
C PHE A 108 -0.63 35.69 0.16
N GLY A 109 -1.38 35.31 1.20
CA GLY A 109 -0.84 34.62 2.37
C GLY A 109 -0.11 33.32 2.03
N ILE A 110 -0.72 32.50 1.18
CA ILE A 110 -0.15 31.23 0.71
C ILE A 110 1.18 31.43 -0.04
N LEU A 111 1.32 32.55 -0.77
CA LEU A 111 2.49 32.82 -1.61
C LEU A 111 3.60 33.59 -0.89
N GLU A 112 3.27 34.45 0.08
CA GLU A 112 4.17 35.52 0.54
C GLU A 112 4.43 35.52 2.06
N LEU A 113 3.71 34.70 2.86
CA LEU A 113 4.00 34.57 4.30
C LEU A 113 5.33 33.84 4.52
N ASP A 114 5.99 34.15 5.63
CA ASP A 114 7.40 33.76 5.83
C ASP A 114 7.53 32.29 6.24
N THR A 115 6.62 31.80 7.09
CA THR A 115 6.68 30.44 7.61
C THR A 115 5.73 29.47 6.89
N SER A 116 6.09 28.19 6.83
CA SER A 116 5.21 27.16 6.28
C SER A 116 3.91 27.02 7.08
N LEU A 117 4.00 27.18 8.40
CA LEU A 117 2.85 27.15 9.32
C LEU A 117 1.82 28.23 8.98
N GLU A 118 2.26 29.47 8.72
CA GLU A 118 1.39 30.57 8.30
C GLU A 118 0.80 30.35 6.89
N ARG A 119 1.60 29.83 5.95
CA ARG A 119 1.14 29.50 4.60
C ARG A 119 0.08 28.39 4.62
N PHE A 120 0.27 27.34 5.42
CA PHE A 120 -0.71 26.27 5.60
C PHE A 120 -1.95 26.75 6.35
N ALA A 121 -1.82 27.66 7.31
CA ALA A 121 -2.97 28.29 7.94
C ALA A 121 -3.79 29.12 6.94
N ALA A 122 -3.14 29.87 6.04
CA ALA A 122 -3.83 30.58 4.95
C ALA A 122 -4.52 29.59 3.98
N LEU A 123 -3.86 28.48 3.63
CA LEU A 123 -4.46 27.43 2.81
C LEU A 123 -5.68 26.80 3.49
N LYS A 124 -5.59 26.48 4.79
CA LYS A 124 -6.68 25.93 5.59
C LYS A 124 -7.91 26.81 5.53
N ILE A 125 -7.74 28.10 5.83
CA ILE A 125 -8.84 29.07 5.78
C ILE A 125 -9.43 29.13 4.37
N LEU A 126 -8.59 29.18 3.32
CA LEU A 126 -9.06 29.23 1.94
C LEU A 126 -9.90 28.00 1.57
N VAL A 127 -9.36 26.79 1.78
CA VAL A 127 -10.00 25.53 1.37
C VAL A 127 -11.28 25.28 2.14
N GLU A 128 -11.26 25.53 3.45
CA GLU A 128 -12.37 25.15 4.31
C GLU A 128 -13.51 26.18 4.36
N SER A 129 -13.20 27.48 4.28
CA SER A 129 -14.21 28.55 4.28
C SER A 129 -14.80 28.86 2.90
N ARG A 130 -14.09 28.50 1.82
CA ARG A 130 -14.49 28.78 0.42
C ARG A 130 -14.55 27.51 -0.42
N LYS A 131 -15.29 26.50 0.07
CA LYS A 131 -15.35 25.16 -0.54
C LYS A 131 -15.56 25.19 -2.06
N GLU A 132 -16.54 25.97 -2.56
CA GLU A 132 -16.88 26.06 -3.98
C GLU A 132 -15.82 26.79 -4.83
N ASP A 133 -15.24 27.86 -4.29
CA ASP A 133 -14.29 28.72 -5.02
C ASP A 133 -12.83 28.26 -4.88
N SER A 134 -12.53 27.41 -3.89
CA SER A 134 -11.16 27.07 -3.50
C SER A 134 -10.37 26.38 -4.62
N LEU A 135 -10.97 25.41 -5.32
CA LEU A 135 -10.25 24.62 -6.34
C LEU A 135 -9.73 25.45 -7.53
N PRO A 136 -10.54 26.30 -8.20
CA PRO A 136 -10.03 27.23 -9.21
C PRO A 136 -8.86 28.06 -8.70
N LEU A 137 -8.96 28.60 -7.48
CA LEU A 137 -7.93 29.43 -6.87
C LEU A 137 -6.64 28.63 -6.59
N VAL A 138 -6.75 27.42 -6.06
CA VAL A 138 -5.62 26.51 -5.81
C VAL A 138 -4.91 26.17 -7.12
N ARG A 139 -5.64 25.88 -8.20
CA ARG A 139 -5.05 25.61 -9.54
C ARG A 139 -4.21 26.78 -10.04
N GLU A 140 -4.64 28.02 -9.79
CA GLU A 140 -3.88 29.22 -10.18
C GLU A 140 -2.64 29.45 -9.30
N LEU A 141 -2.65 28.96 -8.05
CA LEU A 141 -1.55 29.13 -7.11
C LEU A 141 -0.36 28.19 -7.41
N ILE A 142 -0.60 26.99 -7.93
CA ILE A 142 0.46 25.99 -8.19
C ILE A 142 1.66 26.58 -8.97
N PRO A 143 1.49 27.24 -10.14
CA PRO A 143 2.63 27.80 -10.87
C PRO A 143 3.21 29.08 -10.26
N LYS A 144 2.49 29.73 -9.34
CA LYS A 144 2.92 30.98 -8.69
C LYS A 144 3.73 30.70 -7.41
N SER A 145 3.51 29.56 -6.75
CA SER A 145 4.21 29.19 -5.54
C SER A 145 5.71 29.01 -5.80
N ARG A 146 6.53 29.65 -4.97
CA ARG A 146 8.00 29.48 -4.93
C ARG A 146 8.44 28.55 -3.80
N HIS A 147 7.50 28.14 -2.96
CA HIS A 147 7.74 27.31 -1.79
C HIS A 147 7.46 25.85 -2.16
N PRO A 148 8.48 24.98 -2.19
CA PRO A 148 8.32 23.60 -2.64
C PRO A 148 7.26 22.81 -1.87
N GLU A 149 7.24 22.93 -0.55
CA GLU A 149 6.29 22.27 0.33
C GLU A 149 4.86 22.76 0.10
N MET A 150 4.72 24.05 -0.22
CA MET A 150 3.42 24.62 -0.58
C MET A 150 2.98 24.15 -1.96
N GLN A 151 3.89 24.12 -2.94
CA GLN A 151 3.58 23.64 -4.28
C GLN A 151 3.17 22.16 -4.28
N ALA A 152 3.87 21.31 -3.52
CA ALA A 152 3.52 19.92 -3.28
C ALA A 152 2.11 19.79 -2.69
N MET A 153 1.80 20.56 -1.64
CA MET A 153 0.49 20.52 -1.00
C MET A 153 -0.64 21.02 -1.91
N LEU A 154 -0.42 22.06 -2.72
CA LEU A 154 -1.40 22.54 -3.70
C LEU A 154 -1.70 21.47 -4.77
N LEU A 155 -0.68 20.69 -5.20
CA LEU A 155 -0.88 19.55 -6.10
C LEU A 155 -1.76 18.47 -5.46
N HIS A 156 -1.54 18.14 -4.19
CA HIS A 156 -2.39 17.20 -3.45
C HIS A 156 -3.83 17.70 -3.36
N VAL A 157 -4.07 18.95 -2.95
CA VAL A 157 -5.43 19.53 -2.85
C VAL A 157 -6.18 19.44 -4.17
N VAL A 158 -5.55 19.82 -5.30
CA VAL A 158 -6.19 19.72 -6.62
C VAL A 158 -6.50 18.27 -6.99
N SER A 159 -5.60 17.33 -6.65
CA SER A 159 -5.79 15.92 -6.99
C SER A 159 -7.01 15.27 -6.32
N LEU A 160 -7.42 15.75 -5.15
CA LEU A 160 -8.58 15.23 -4.41
C LEU A 160 -9.91 15.46 -5.12
N ALA A 161 -10.00 16.47 -6.01
CA ALA A 161 -11.16 16.67 -6.87
C ALA A 161 -11.28 15.59 -7.97
N ARG A 162 -10.19 14.85 -8.20
CA ARG A 162 -10.04 13.78 -9.20
C ARG A 162 -10.61 14.15 -10.57
N ASP A 163 -10.33 15.38 -11.03
CA ASP A 163 -10.68 15.86 -12.37
C ASP A 163 -9.56 15.49 -13.36
N PRO A 164 -9.82 14.59 -14.34
CA PRO A 164 -8.81 14.21 -15.33
C PRO A 164 -8.21 15.40 -16.11
N LYS A 165 -8.91 16.53 -16.19
CA LYS A 165 -8.42 17.76 -16.84
C LYS A 165 -7.26 18.42 -16.11
N ASP A 166 -7.02 18.05 -14.85
CA ASP A 166 -5.87 18.56 -14.09
C ASP A 166 -4.58 17.80 -14.39
N VAL A 167 -4.63 16.60 -14.98
CA VAL A 167 -3.43 15.81 -15.33
C VAL A 167 -2.48 16.57 -16.26
N PRO A 168 -2.90 17.19 -17.38
CA PRO A 168 -2.00 17.98 -18.22
C PRO A 168 -1.37 19.19 -17.51
N ARG A 169 -2.00 19.69 -16.43
CA ARG A 169 -1.47 20.80 -15.62
C ARG A 169 -0.42 20.32 -14.61
N ILE A 170 -0.57 19.10 -14.11
CA ILE A 170 0.31 18.47 -13.11
C ILE A 170 1.52 17.81 -13.77
N GLU A 171 1.37 17.23 -14.97
CA GLU A 171 2.42 16.49 -15.68
C GLU A 171 3.77 17.22 -15.84
N PRO A 172 3.83 18.55 -16.08
CA PRO A 172 5.08 19.29 -16.12
C PRO A 172 5.89 19.23 -14.82
N TYR A 173 5.22 19.08 -13.67
CA TYR A 173 5.84 19.04 -12.34
C TYR A 173 6.57 17.72 -12.06
N LEU A 174 6.32 16.65 -12.83
CA LEU A 174 7.15 15.44 -12.82
C LEU A 174 8.62 15.72 -13.22
N ARG A 175 8.89 16.87 -13.86
CA ARG A 175 10.24 17.33 -14.23
C ARG A 175 10.75 18.46 -13.35
N SER A 176 10.10 18.73 -12.22
CA SER A 176 10.59 19.72 -11.27
C SER A 176 12.02 19.39 -10.84
N ARG A 177 12.82 20.41 -10.52
CA ARG A 177 14.15 20.21 -9.93
C ARG A 177 14.07 19.81 -8.45
N LEU A 178 12.90 19.94 -7.86
CA LEU A 178 12.65 19.73 -6.44
C LEU A 178 12.00 18.36 -6.25
N PRO A 179 12.62 17.43 -5.51
CA PRO A 179 12.12 16.06 -5.35
C PRO A 179 10.73 16.03 -4.68
N GLU A 180 10.47 16.86 -3.66
CA GLU A 180 9.15 16.90 -3.02
C GLU A 180 8.02 17.29 -3.98
N VAL A 181 8.31 18.14 -4.98
CA VAL A 181 7.33 18.55 -5.99
C VAL A 181 7.12 17.45 -7.02
N ARG A 182 8.18 16.72 -7.42
CA ARG A 182 8.05 15.58 -8.35
C ARG A 182 7.26 14.45 -7.71
N GLY A 183 7.56 14.12 -6.45
CA GLY A 183 6.80 13.12 -5.67
C GLY A 183 5.33 13.50 -5.54
N ALA A 184 5.02 14.74 -5.14
CA ALA A 184 3.64 15.21 -5.04
C ALA A 184 2.91 15.23 -6.39
N ALA A 185 3.60 15.56 -7.49
CA ALA A 185 3.02 15.49 -8.83
C ALA A 185 2.70 14.04 -9.24
N ALA A 186 3.57 13.09 -8.94
CA ALA A 186 3.36 11.68 -9.21
C ALA A 186 2.16 11.15 -8.41
N GLU A 187 2.12 11.41 -7.11
CA GLU A 187 1.02 11.02 -6.23
C GLU A 187 -0.31 11.64 -6.68
N ALA A 188 -0.32 12.95 -6.99
CA ALA A 188 -1.50 13.64 -7.50
C ALA A 188 -2.06 13.03 -8.80
N ILE A 189 -1.18 12.62 -9.73
CA ILE A 189 -1.58 11.92 -10.96
C ILE A 189 -2.23 10.56 -10.63
N GLY A 190 -1.64 9.80 -9.70
CA GLY A 190 -2.20 8.55 -9.21
C GLY A 190 -3.59 8.72 -8.62
N TYR A 191 -3.76 9.70 -7.73
CA TYR A 191 -5.03 10.04 -7.08
C TYR A 191 -6.15 10.38 -8.08
N ILE A 192 -5.85 11.24 -9.07
CA ILE A 192 -6.85 11.67 -10.06
C ILE A 192 -7.42 10.48 -10.82
N HIS A 193 -6.56 9.52 -11.16
CA HIS A 193 -6.96 8.33 -11.91
C HIS A 193 -7.67 7.32 -11.01
N GLU A 194 -6.89 6.63 -10.19
CA GLU A 194 -7.37 5.59 -9.30
C GLU A 194 -6.39 5.50 -8.14
N PRO A 195 -6.75 6.01 -6.95
CA PRO A 195 -5.83 6.00 -5.83
C PRO A 195 -5.46 4.55 -5.48
N SER A 196 -4.21 4.34 -5.05
CA SER A 196 -3.76 2.99 -4.74
C SER A 196 -4.44 2.41 -3.49
N PHE A 197 -5.05 3.26 -2.68
CA PHE A 197 -5.88 2.95 -1.53
C PHE A 197 -7.20 3.70 -1.64
N GLN A 198 -8.28 3.19 -1.04
CA GLN A 198 -9.51 3.96 -1.05
C GLN A 198 -9.32 5.18 -0.13
N LEU A 199 -9.75 6.33 -0.62
CA LEU A 199 -9.93 7.50 0.23
C LEU A 199 -11.20 7.23 1.03
N GLY A 200 -11.09 7.12 2.35
CA GLY A 200 -12.17 6.74 3.27
C GLY A 200 -13.48 7.47 3.00
N GLY A 201 -14.30 6.91 2.12
CA GLY A 201 -15.59 7.43 1.72
C GLY A 201 -16.64 6.94 2.70
N ASN A 202 -16.69 7.54 3.88
CA ASN A 202 -17.57 7.09 4.94
C ASN A 202 -18.85 7.95 4.97
N PHE A 203 -20.00 7.36 4.65
CA PHE A 203 -21.31 8.02 4.57
C PHE A 203 -22.08 8.09 5.90
N GLY A 204 -21.43 7.81 7.05
CA GLY A 204 -22.07 7.79 8.37
C GLY A 204 -21.85 9.07 9.19
N LEU A 205 -22.78 9.38 10.09
CA LEU A 205 -22.71 10.46 11.11
C LEU A 205 -21.47 10.41 12.04
N TRP A 206 -20.64 9.38 11.92
CA TRP A 206 -19.47 9.10 12.75
C TRP A 206 -18.16 9.05 11.94
N SER A 207 -18.16 9.56 10.71
CA SER A 207 -16.96 9.61 9.87
C SER A 207 -15.93 10.57 10.47
N THR A 208 -14.68 10.12 10.59
CA THR A 208 -13.55 11.03 10.82
C THR A 208 -13.39 11.92 9.58
N PRO A 209 -13.22 13.24 9.74
CA PRO A 209 -12.93 14.12 8.62
C PRO A 209 -11.69 13.63 7.86
N SER A 210 -11.72 13.72 6.53
CA SER A 210 -10.55 13.53 5.70
C SER A 210 -9.70 14.79 5.79
N GLU A 211 -8.57 14.70 6.48
CA GLU A 211 -7.66 15.82 6.70
C GLU A 211 -6.32 15.59 6.01
N LEU A 212 -5.76 16.66 5.45
CA LEU A 212 -4.38 16.69 4.98
C LEU A 212 -3.43 16.75 6.18
N ASN A 213 -2.34 16.00 6.13
CA ASN A 213 -1.28 15.98 7.14
C ASN A 213 -0.40 17.25 7.05
N THR A 214 -1.03 18.40 7.24
CA THR A 214 -0.40 19.71 7.36
C THR A 214 -0.49 20.21 8.79
N ASN A 215 0.23 21.29 9.09
CA ASN A 215 0.13 21.99 10.36
C ASN A 215 -0.21 23.46 10.07
N PRO A 216 -1.47 23.92 10.26
CA PRO A 216 -2.66 23.15 10.66
C PRO A 216 -3.14 22.12 9.65
N SER A 217 -3.84 21.08 10.11
CA SER A 217 -4.45 20.07 9.24
C SER A 217 -5.60 20.70 8.44
N VAL A 218 -5.69 20.40 7.14
CA VAL A 218 -6.72 20.97 6.25
C VAL A 218 -7.81 19.92 6.00
N ASP A 219 -9.05 20.20 6.42
CA ASP A 219 -10.22 19.38 6.11
C ASP A 219 -10.57 19.48 4.63
N VAL A 220 -10.46 18.34 3.97
CA VAL A 220 -10.71 18.14 2.54
C VAL A 220 -11.86 17.17 2.31
N SER A 221 -12.65 16.85 3.34
CA SER A 221 -13.77 15.90 3.26
C SER A 221 -14.77 16.28 2.17
N PHE A 222 -14.98 17.58 1.93
CA PHE A 222 -15.89 18.05 0.88
C PHE A 222 -15.39 17.77 -0.54
N LEU A 223 -14.06 17.69 -0.74
CA LEU A 223 -13.45 17.35 -2.04
C LEU A 223 -13.61 15.86 -2.33
N VAL A 224 -13.41 15.01 -1.31
CA VAL A 224 -13.52 13.55 -1.43
C VAL A 224 -14.98 13.11 -1.61
N GLY A 225 -15.91 13.69 -0.84
CA GLY A 225 -17.32 13.26 -0.82
C GLY A 225 -18.15 13.67 -2.04
N ALA A 226 -17.73 14.70 -2.80
CA ALA A 226 -18.50 15.19 -3.94
C ALA A 226 -18.64 14.16 -5.07
N GLN A 227 -17.69 13.24 -5.21
CA GLN A 227 -17.71 12.23 -6.29
C GLN A 227 -18.61 11.04 -6.00
N LEU A 228 -18.65 10.57 -4.74
CA LEU A 228 -19.42 9.38 -4.37
C LEU A 228 -20.93 9.58 -4.42
N ARG A 229 -21.41 10.84 -4.42
CA ARG A 229 -22.84 11.15 -4.52
C ARG A 229 -23.43 10.95 -5.91
N SER A 230 -22.61 10.75 -6.94
CA SER A 230 -23.07 10.55 -8.33
C SER A 230 -23.31 9.08 -8.69
N ASP A 231 -23.35 8.18 -7.70
CA ASP A 231 -23.36 6.74 -7.93
C ASP A 231 -24.60 6.18 -8.67
N GLU A 232 -25.62 7.00 -8.94
CA GLU A 232 -26.72 6.63 -9.85
C GLU A 232 -26.28 6.53 -11.33
N ASP A 233 -25.08 7.00 -11.70
CA ASP A 233 -24.51 6.89 -13.08
C ASP A 233 -23.42 5.79 -13.23
N VAL A 234 -23.24 4.90 -12.24
CA VAL A 234 -22.07 4.00 -12.05
C VAL A 234 -21.78 2.97 -13.13
N ILE A 235 -22.67 2.70 -14.08
CA ILE A 235 -22.46 1.59 -15.02
C ILE A 235 -21.56 1.97 -16.23
N SER A 236 -21.23 3.25 -16.45
CA SER A 236 -20.55 3.69 -17.70
C SER A 236 -19.16 4.40 -17.61
N PRO A 237 -18.72 5.08 -16.52
CA PRO A 237 -17.49 5.92 -16.58
C PRO A 237 -16.17 5.22 -16.22
N ALA A 238 -16.18 4.05 -15.57
CA ALA A 238 -14.93 3.40 -15.14
C ALA A 238 -14.00 3.06 -16.33
N SER A 239 -14.60 2.76 -17.49
CA SER A 239 -13.86 2.46 -18.71
C SER A 239 -13.20 3.68 -19.36
N ASP A 240 -13.73 4.90 -19.15
CA ASP A 240 -13.18 6.13 -19.70
C ASP A 240 -12.09 6.75 -18.80
N ARG A 241 -12.15 6.55 -17.47
CA ARG A 241 -11.05 6.95 -16.57
C ARG A 241 -9.73 6.27 -16.90
N LEU A 242 -9.79 5.01 -17.37
CA LEU A 242 -8.64 4.24 -17.84
C LEU A 242 -8.13 4.69 -19.22
N ARG A 243 -8.87 5.54 -19.94
CA ARG A 243 -8.58 5.88 -21.34
C ARG A 243 -7.98 7.29 -21.47
N ARG A 244 -6.64 7.27 -21.50
CA ARG A 244 -5.72 8.23 -22.14
C ARG A 244 -5.16 9.34 -21.26
N PHE A 245 -4.09 8.98 -20.55
CA PHE A 245 -3.07 9.94 -20.13
C PHE A 245 -2.40 10.64 -21.33
N PRO A 246 -1.80 11.82 -21.12
CA PRO A 246 -0.84 12.38 -22.06
C PRO A 246 0.22 11.34 -22.42
N ALA A 247 0.58 11.28 -23.71
CA ALA A 247 1.63 10.39 -24.18
C ALA A 247 2.93 10.67 -23.42
N GLY A 248 3.52 9.63 -22.81
CA GLY A 248 4.78 9.73 -22.07
C GLY A 248 4.66 10.01 -20.57
N THR A 249 3.48 10.28 -20.01
CA THR A 249 3.31 10.39 -18.54
C THR A 249 3.74 9.11 -17.83
N ARG A 250 3.33 7.94 -18.37
CA ARG A 250 3.74 6.62 -17.87
C ARG A 250 5.24 6.49 -17.76
N SER A 251 5.95 6.73 -18.86
CA SER A 251 7.39 6.54 -18.95
C SER A 251 8.14 7.48 -18.00
N ARG A 252 7.59 8.67 -17.72
CA ARG A 252 8.15 9.56 -16.70
C ARG A 252 7.92 9.03 -15.28
N LEU A 253 6.74 8.50 -14.97
CA LEU A 253 6.49 7.85 -13.69
C LEU A 253 7.38 6.62 -13.51
N GLU A 254 7.56 5.80 -14.54
CA GLU A 254 8.47 4.63 -14.50
C GLU A 254 9.91 5.06 -14.26
N ALA A 255 10.37 6.11 -14.96
CA ALA A 255 11.69 6.69 -14.72
C ALA A 255 11.81 7.23 -13.29
N LEU A 256 10.78 7.90 -12.76
CA LEU A 256 10.78 8.41 -11.38
C LEU A 256 10.75 7.29 -10.34
N MET A 257 10.03 6.19 -10.59
CA MET A 257 10.00 5.00 -9.74
C MET A 257 11.38 4.34 -9.64
N LEU A 258 12.12 4.28 -10.74
CA LEU A 258 13.41 3.58 -10.82
C LEU A 258 14.62 4.48 -10.54
N GLN A 259 14.52 5.77 -10.84
CA GLN A 259 15.64 6.72 -10.85
C GLN A 259 15.36 7.98 -10.03
N GLY A 260 14.21 8.04 -9.32
CA GLY A 260 13.92 9.12 -8.38
C GLY A 260 15.04 9.27 -7.34
N GLU A 261 15.33 10.50 -6.93
CA GLU A 261 16.45 10.80 -6.03
C GLU A 261 16.09 10.37 -4.60
N SER A 262 14.84 10.60 -4.19
CA SER A 262 14.34 10.26 -2.85
C SER A 262 13.46 9.01 -2.84
N LEU A 263 13.30 8.40 -1.65
CA LEU A 263 12.39 7.26 -1.46
C LEU A 263 10.94 7.68 -1.71
N GLU A 264 10.55 8.86 -1.23
CA GLU A 264 9.21 9.42 -1.37
C GLU A 264 8.81 9.56 -2.83
N GLU A 265 9.72 10.02 -3.69
CA GLU A 265 9.49 10.11 -5.13
C GLU A 265 9.23 8.76 -5.78
N ARG A 266 10.08 7.77 -5.46
CA ARG A 266 9.99 6.43 -6.02
C ARG A 266 8.69 5.75 -5.60
N THR A 267 8.33 5.86 -4.32
CA THR A 267 7.09 5.31 -3.77
C THR A 267 5.86 6.03 -4.33
N ALA A 268 5.88 7.36 -4.45
CA ALA A 268 4.77 8.12 -5.05
C ALA A 268 4.55 7.74 -6.52
N ALA A 269 5.62 7.58 -7.28
CA ALA A 269 5.56 7.11 -8.65
C ALA A 269 5.04 5.66 -8.75
N ALA A 270 5.49 4.77 -7.86
CA ALA A 270 5.00 3.41 -7.77
C ALA A 270 3.48 3.38 -7.49
N ARG A 271 2.99 4.14 -6.49
CA ARG A 271 1.55 4.28 -6.18
C ARG A 271 0.74 4.70 -7.41
N ALA A 272 1.24 5.67 -8.16
CA ALA A 272 0.59 6.14 -9.37
C ALA A 272 0.55 5.10 -10.50
N LEU A 273 1.51 4.16 -10.51
CA LEU A 273 1.62 3.11 -11.51
C LEU A 273 0.86 1.82 -11.17
N VAL A 274 0.57 1.52 -9.90
CA VAL A 274 -0.17 0.29 -9.52
C VAL A 274 -1.47 0.08 -10.31
N PRO A 275 -2.40 1.05 -10.41
CA PRO A 275 -3.65 0.88 -11.18
C PRO A 275 -3.42 0.86 -12.70
N TRP A 276 -2.19 1.14 -13.14
CA TRP A 276 -1.80 1.24 -14.52
C TRP A 276 -0.61 0.31 -14.79
N PRO A 277 -0.78 -1.01 -14.85
CA PRO A 277 0.26 -1.90 -15.36
C PRO A 277 0.50 -1.66 -16.86
N PRO A 278 1.69 -1.96 -17.40
CA PRO A 278 1.91 -2.03 -18.85
C PRO A 278 0.92 -3.01 -19.50
N ALA A 279 0.53 -2.81 -20.75
CA ALA A 279 -0.53 -3.64 -21.37
C ALA A 279 -0.13 -5.12 -21.56
N ASP A 280 1.17 -5.38 -21.71
CA ASP A 280 1.80 -6.67 -21.98
C ASP A 280 2.61 -7.20 -20.80
N TYR A 281 2.34 -6.70 -19.59
CA TYR A 281 3.03 -7.16 -18.39
C TYR A 281 2.85 -8.66 -18.14
N LYS A 282 3.89 -9.26 -17.56
CA LYS A 282 3.84 -10.59 -16.97
C LYS A 282 4.25 -10.48 -15.52
N LEU A 283 3.37 -10.92 -14.63
CA LEU A 283 3.60 -10.93 -13.19
C LEU A 283 3.25 -12.33 -12.67
N ARG A 284 4.29 -13.08 -12.32
CA ARG A 284 4.14 -14.36 -11.62
C ARG A 284 4.27 -14.14 -10.13
N LEU A 285 3.38 -14.76 -9.36
CA LEU A 285 3.49 -14.90 -7.92
C LEU A 285 3.63 -16.38 -7.57
N ALA A 286 4.68 -16.72 -6.82
CA ALA A 286 4.86 -18.02 -6.22
C ALA A 286 4.96 -17.87 -4.71
N GLU A 287 4.00 -18.43 -4.00
CA GLU A 287 3.99 -18.45 -2.54
C GLU A 287 4.10 -19.87 -2.03
N TRP A 288 4.87 -20.06 -0.98
CA TRP A 288 4.80 -21.27 -0.20
C TRP A 288 4.94 -20.98 1.29
N GLY A 289 4.39 -21.87 2.10
CA GLY A 289 4.44 -21.79 3.55
C GLY A 289 4.49 -23.17 4.18
N VAL A 290 5.10 -23.25 5.36
CA VAL A 290 5.09 -24.47 6.16
C VAL A 290 4.44 -24.17 7.50
N TRP A 291 3.50 -25.01 7.89
CA TRP A 291 2.83 -24.95 9.17
C TRP A 291 3.27 -26.10 10.05
N ILE A 292 3.46 -25.85 11.33
CA ILE A 292 3.85 -26.89 12.29
C ILE A 292 2.63 -27.23 13.16
N ASP A 293 2.17 -28.48 13.07
CA ASP A 293 1.12 -29.06 13.92
C ASP A 293 1.79 -29.90 15.02
N GLY A 294 1.88 -29.33 16.23
CA GLY A 294 2.40 -30.02 17.41
C GLY A 294 1.32 -30.88 18.08
N PRO A 295 1.61 -32.13 18.51
CA PRO A 295 0.64 -33.03 19.14
C PRO A 295 0.26 -32.57 20.57
N GLY A 296 -0.49 -31.48 20.67
CA GLY A 296 -0.99 -30.90 21.92
C GLY A 296 -0.04 -29.94 22.63
N LYS A 297 1.14 -29.65 22.07
CA LYS A 297 2.02 -28.55 22.50
C LYS A 297 2.28 -27.62 21.34
N LEU A 298 1.61 -26.49 21.40
CA LEU A 298 1.72 -25.41 20.43
C LEU A 298 2.77 -24.44 20.95
N GLU A 299 3.99 -24.93 21.04
CA GLU A 299 5.13 -24.06 21.29
C GLU A 299 5.58 -23.56 19.92
N VAL A 300 5.73 -22.25 19.77
CA VAL A 300 6.56 -21.73 18.67
C VAL A 300 7.86 -22.50 18.82
N ALA A 301 8.22 -23.31 17.83
CA ALA A 301 9.49 -24.01 17.89
C ALA A 301 10.54 -22.90 18.03
N LYS A 302 11.11 -22.72 19.23
CA LYS A 302 12.03 -21.62 19.52
C LYS A 302 13.14 -21.57 18.48
N SER A 303 13.51 -22.75 17.97
CA SER A 303 14.38 -22.93 16.81
C SER A 303 13.98 -22.11 15.59
N VAL A 304 12.70 -22.04 15.20
CA VAL A 304 12.23 -21.20 14.08
C VAL A 304 12.45 -19.72 14.36
N LEU A 305 12.19 -19.24 15.57
CA LEU A 305 12.41 -17.83 15.91
C LEU A 305 13.90 -17.46 15.96
N ASP A 306 14.72 -18.37 16.49
CA ASP A 306 16.17 -18.21 16.54
C ASP A 306 16.80 -18.23 15.13
N GLU A 307 16.07 -18.75 14.13
CA GLU A 307 16.44 -18.75 12.71
C GLU A 307 16.01 -17.49 11.94
N ILE A 308 15.34 -16.51 12.59
CA ILE A 308 14.94 -15.25 11.95
C ILE A 308 16.09 -14.25 12.03
N PRO A 309 16.57 -13.69 10.89
CA PRO A 309 17.63 -12.68 10.92
C PRO A 309 17.23 -11.43 11.72
N PRO A 310 18.17 -10.77 12.41
CA PRO A 310 17.88 -9.66 13.31
C PRO A 310 17.35 -8.39 12.63
N PHE A 311 17.47 -8.27 11.30
CA PHE A 311 16.93 -7.15 10.53
C PHE A 311 15.45 -7.32 10.15
N VAL A 312 14.88 -8.52 10.34
CA VAL A 312 13.47 -8.78 10.04
C VAL A 312 12.59 -8.03 11.04
N HIS A 313 11.59 -7.31 10.55
CA HIS A 313 10.73 -6.51 11.42
C HIS A 313 9.88 -7.42 12.26
N ARG A 314 9.86 -7.11 13.55
CA ARG A 314 8.83 -7.62 14.43
C ARG A 314 7.66 -6.66 14.44
N THR A 315 6.47 -7.21 14.24
CA THR A 315 5.26 -6.44 13.94
C THR A 315 4.15 -6.68 14.98
N GLY A 316 4.47 -7.27 16.14
CA GLY A 316 3.45 -7.55 17.15
C GLY A 316 3.99 -7.67 18.58
N ASN A 317 3.19 -7.23 19.54
CA ASN A 317 3.33 -7.55 20.97
C ASN A 317 2.68 -8.91 21.27
N LEU A 318 2.93 -9.38 22.50
CA LEU A 318 2.29 -10.52 23.14
C LEU A 318 0.76 -10.51 22.90
N THR A 319 0.16 -11.66 22.57
CA THR A 319 -1.30 -11.80 22.30
C THR A 319 -2.09 -11.43 23.54
N ALA A 320 -1.53 -11.68 24.73
CA ALA A 320 -2.06 -11.20 26.01
C ALA A 320 -2.31 -9.68 26.04
N SER A 321 -1.55 -8.87 25.26
CA SER A 321 -1.74 -7.41 25.17
C SER A 321 -2.95 -6.99 24.32
N LEU A 322 -3.47 -7.88 23.49
CA LEU A 322 -4.63 -7.64 22.61
C LEU A 322 -5.92 -8.29 23.12
N SER A 323 -5.81 -9.26 24.02
CA SER A 323 -6.98 -10.02 24.46
C SER A 323 -7.76 -9.29 25.54
N ARG A 324 -8.90 -8.73 25.12
CA ARG A 324 -10.18 -9.36 25.48
C ARG A 324 -10.39 -10.59 24.56
N ASN A 325 -10.04 -11.76 25.10
CA ASN A 325 -10.63 -13.11 24.99
C ASN A 325 -11.03 -13.66 23.60
N ARG A 326 -10.58 -14.90 23.23
CA ARG A 326 -11.20 -15.88 22.25
C ARG A 326 -10.17 -16.87 21.62
N TYR A 327 -9.63 -17.87 22.31
CA TYR A 327 -8.72 -18.85 21.64
C TYR A 327 -8.95 -20.30 22.08
N ASP A 328 -8.59 -21.27 21.22
CA ASP A 328 -8.44 -22.71 21.48
C ASP A 328 -7.57 -23.25 20.34
N GLY A 329 -6.31 -23.64 20.65
CA GLY A 329 -5.32 -24.25 19.75
C GLY A 329 -4.71 -23.37 18.64
N ILE A 330 -3.48 -22.87 18.82
CA ILE A 330 -2.66 -22.13 17.82
C ILE A 330 -1.69 -23.03 17.01
N MET A 331 -1.86 -23.16 15.71
CA MET A 331 -0.81 -23.57 14.77
C MET A 331 0.12 -22.39 14.41
N PHE A 332 1.39 -22.65 14.14
CA PHE A 332 2.30 -21.59 13.66
C PHE A 332 2.46 -21.65 12.15
N VAL A 333 2.28 -20.50 11.50
CA VAL A 333 2.59 -20.29 10.08
C VAL A 333 4.05 -19.87 10.01
N THR A 334 4.94 -20.79 9.66
CA THR A 334 6.38 -20.56 9.69
C THR A 334 6.97 -20.40 8.30
N LYS A 335 7.68 -19.30 8.09
CA LYS A 335 8.32 -18.95 6.81
C LYS A 335 7.42 -19.01 5.55
N PRO A 336 6.23 -18.36 5.53
CA PRO A 336 5.64 -17.91 4.27
C PRO A 336 6.63 -17.07 3.46
N ILE A 337 6.92 -17.54 2.25
CA ILE A 337 7.77 -16.85 1.29
C ILE A 337 6.97 -16.58 0.03
N ILE A 338 6.97 -15.33 -0.41
CA ILE A 338 6.40 -14.91 -1.70
C ILE A 338 7.53 -14.45 -2.62
N HIS A 339 7.73 -15.17 -3.71
CA HIS A 339 8.56 -14.74 -4.82
C HIS A 339 7.67 -14.06 -5.87
N LEU A 340 8.07 -12.86 -6.28
CA LEU A 340 7.47 -12.16 -7.42
C LEU A 340 8.45 -12.23 -8.59
N THR A 341 7.95 -12.54 -9.78
CA THR A 341 8.74 -12.54 -11.01
C THR A 341 8.06 -11.68 -12.05
N SER A 342 8.82 -10.79 -12.67
CA SER A 342 8.35 -9.91 -13.73
C SER A 342 9.42 -9.74 -14.79
N GLU A 343 9.02 -9.58 -16.05
CA GLU A 343 9.95 -9.31 -17.17
C GLU A 343 10.36 -7.84 -17.26
N GLN A 344 9.65 -6.95 -16.56
CA GLN A 344 9.90 -5.51 -16.55
C GLN A 344 9.57 -4.92 -15.17
N PRO A 345 10.05 -3.71 -14.85
CA PRO A 345 9.71 -3.08 -13.59
C PRO A 345 8.20 -2.82 -13.46
N LEU A 346 7.63 -3.18 -12.31
CA LEU A 346 6.22 -3.02 -11.98
C LEU A 346 6.05 -2.44 -10.58
N ALA A 347 4.96 -1.72 -10.38
CA ALA A 347 4.46 -1.39 -9.06
C ALA A 347 3.35 -2.36 -8.67
N VAL A 348 3.41 -2.91 -7.46
CA VAL A 348 2.48 -3.92 -6.97
C VAL A 348 1.93 -3.52 -5.60
N ASP A 349 0.62 -3.59 -5.41
CA ASP A 349 0.02 -3.68 -4.08
C ASP A 349 -0.21 -5.16 -3.76
N LEU A 350 0.19 -5.57 -2.57
CA LEU A 350 0.02 -6.94 -2.10
C LEU A 350 -0.48 -6.93 -0.66
N GLU A 351 -1.56 -7.66 -0.42
CA GLU A 351 -2.15 -7.87 0.89
C GLU A 351 -2.17 -9.36 1.19
N VAL A 352 -1.75 -9.73 2.39
CA VAL A 352 -1.89 -11.09 2.92
C VAL A 352 -2.48 -11.03 4.30
N ALA A 353 -3.33 -11.98 4.66
CA ALA A 353 -3.75 -12.14 6.03
C ALA A 353 -3.51 -13.56 6.54
N ILE A 354 -3.52 -13.71 7.86
CA ILE A 354 -3.53 -15.00 8.53
C ILE A 354 -4.90 -15.16 9.17
N ARG A 355 -5.74 -16.02 8.59
CA ARG A 355 -7.09 -16.27 9.11
C ARG A 355 -7.00 -16.95 10.47
N SER A 356 -7.84 -16.48 11.38
CA SER A 356 -7.87 -16.85 12.80
C SER A 356 -6.48 -16.75 13.43
N GLY A 357 -5.69 -15.80 12.98
CA GLY A 357 -4.28 -15.65 13.33
C GLY A 357 -3.84 -14.21 13.18
N ARG A 358 -2.53 -14.00 13.31
CA ARG A 358 -1.90 -12.70 13.14
C ARG A 358 -0.44 -12.87 12.79
N PRO A 359 0.13 -11.94 12.01
CA PRO A 359 1.54 -11.97 11.75
C PRO A 359 2.34 -11.39 12.92
N TRP A 360 3.57 -11.87 13.07
CA TRP A 360 4.55 -11.46 14.06
C TRP A 360 5.82 -10.89 13.43
N TYR A 361 6.16 -11.36 12.24
CA TYR A 361 7.35 -10.93 11.53
C TYR A 361 7.01 -10.63 10.08
N ALA A 362 7.73 -9.66 9.51
CA ALA A 362 7.66 -9.33 8.10
C ALA A 362 8.99 -8.77 7.58
N TYR A 363 9.29 -9.06 6.32
CA TYR A 363 10.35 -8.37 5.60
C TYR A 363 10.11 -8.40 4.08
N PRO A 364 10.42 -7.33 3.33
CA PRO A 364 10.66 -5.96 3.76
C PRO A 364 9.50 -5.38 4.60
N ARG A 365 9.72 -4.23 5.24
CA ARG A 365 8.71 -3.58 6.09
C ARG A 365 7.40 -3.36 5.33
N PRO A 366 6.26 -3.88 5.81
CA PRO A 366 4.95 -3.58 5.23
C PRO A 366 4.56 -2.14 5.50
N ASP A 367 3.77 -1.54 4.61
CA ASP A 367 3.24 -0.19 4.74
C ASP A 367 2.15 -0.09 5.81
N GLY A 368 1.46 -1.20 6.07
CA GLY A 368 0.44 -1.26 7.09
C GLY A 368 -0.03 -2.67 7.40
N PHE A 369 -1.04 -2.74 8.25
CA PHE A 369 -1.73 -3.98 8.60
C PHE A 369 -3.13 -3.94 8.03
N THR A 370 -3.68 -5.13 7.80
CA THR A 370 -5.06 -5.29 7.38
C THR A 370 -5.82 -6.10 8.40
N MET A 371 -7.10 -5.78 8.53
CA MET A 371 -8.01 -6.46 9.42
C MET A 371 -9.23 -6.83 8.62
N HIS A 372 -9.59 -8.10 8.70
CA HIS A 372 -10.83 -8.61 8.14
C HIS A 372 -11.72 -9.00 9.31
N SER A 373 -12.87 -8.37 9.42
CA SER A 373 -13.96 -8.86 10.26
C SER A 373 -14.80 -9.83 9.45
N GLY A 374 -15.83 -10.35 10.09
CA GLY A 374 -16.84 -11.11 9.38
C GLY A 374 -18.15 -10.88 10.08
N ASN A 375 -19.08 -10.22 9.40
CA ASN A 375 -20.47 -10.17 9.80
C ASN A 375 -21.10 -11.55 9.54
N MET A 376 -20.90 -12.47 10.49
CA MET A 376 -21.58 -13.75 10.52
C MET A 376 -22.22 -13.84 11.91
N GLY A 377 -23.55 -13.76 11.99
CA GLY A 377 -24.35 -13.89 13.21
C GLY A 377 -24.17 -15.25 13.91
N LEU A 378 -23.01 -15.46 14.54
CA LEU A 378 -22.56 -16.71 15.13
C LEU A 378 -22.34 -16.53 16.64
N PRO A 379 -22.74 -17.51 17.47
CA PRO A 379 -22.31 -17.57 18.86
C PRO A 379 -20.83 -17.89 18.93
N LEU A 380 -20.13 -17.25 19.86
CA LEU A 380 -18.70 -17.39 20.12
C LEU A 380 -18.39 -18.81 20.65
N GLY A 381 -17.30 -19.41 20.17
CA GLY A 381 -16.73 -20.65 20.74
C GLY A 381 -16.10 -20.43 22.13
N PRO A 382 -15.66 -21.51 22.82
CA PRO A 382 -15.11 -21.46 24.18
C PRO A 382 -13.81 -20.65 24.30
N GLU A 383 -13.53 -20.16 25.51
CA GLU A 383 -12.55 -19.11 25.85
C GLU A 383 -11.24 -19.67 26.42
N MET A 384 -10.10 -19.53 25.72
CA MET A 384 -8.76 -19.56 26.36
C MET A 384 -8.50 -18.24 27.09
N SER A 385 -7.98 -18.35 28.31
CA SER A 385 -7.62 -17.21 29.15
C SER A 385 -6.35 -16.50 28.67
N ALA A 386 -6.15 -15.24 29.08
CA ALA A 386 -4.88 -14.53 28.84
C ALA A 386 -3.68 -15.30 29.42
N SER A 387 -3.87 -16.05 30.51
CA SER A 387 -2.84 -16.95 31.06
C SER A 387 -2.50 -18.09 30.11
N ASP A 388 -3.48 -18.68 29.42
CA ASP A 388 -3.23 -19.76 28.47
C ASP A 388 -2.47 -19.25 27.23
N LEU A 389 -2.81 -18.05 26.74
CA LEU A 389 -2.05 -17.38 25.66
C LEU A 389 -0.62 -17.06 26.08
N ALA A 390 -0.42 -16.59 27.32
CA ALA A 390 0.91 -16.32 27.84
C ALA A 390 1.78 -17.61 27.95
N THR A 391 1.18 -18.80 27.98
CA THR A 391 1.95 -20.06 28.00
C THR A 391 2.56 -20.44 26.65
N ILE A 392 1.99 -19.98 25.55
CA ILE A 392 2.41 -20.32 24.18
C ILE A 392 3.19 -19.19 23.50
N GLU A 393 3.24 -18.03 24.15
CA GLU A 393 4.06 -16.91 23.70
C GLU A 393 5.52 -17.07 24.11
N PRO A 394 6.48 -16.68 23.24
CA PRO A 394 7.86 -16.62 23.66
C PRO A 394 8.01 -15.61 24.79
N ARG A 395 8.50 -16.07 25.94
CA ARG A 395 8.60 -15.29 27.19
C ARG A 395 9.51 -14.06 27.08
N ASP A 396 10.40 -14.06 26.10
CA ASP A 396 11.45 -13.05 25.92
C ASP A 396 11.12 -12.05 24.79
N LEU A 397 9.88 -12.03 24.30
CA LEU A 397 9.46 -11.02 23.31
C LEU A 397 9.37 -9.64 23.96
N SER A 398 10.30 -8.75 23.61
CA SER A 398 10.28 -7.32 24.00
C SER A 398 8.94 -6.66 23.67
N ILE A 399 8.43 -5.75 24.51
CA ILE A 399 7.24 -4.97 24.14
C ILE A 399 7.71 -3.88 23.17
N LEU A 400 7.02 -3.73 22.03
CA LEU A 400 7.19 -2.62 21.11
C LEU A 400 6.65 -1.35 21.78
N ASP A 401 7.51 -0.34 21.92
CA ASP A 401 7.21 0.97 22.51
C ASP A 401 7.79 2.07 21.59
N PRO A 402 6.95 2.90 20.94
CA PRO A 402 5.51 3.00 21.13
C PRO A 402 4.75 1.81 20.53
N VAL A 403 3.65 1.44 21.17
CA VAL A 403 2.77 0.34 20.72
C VAL A 403 2.35 0.53 19.26
N SER A 404 2.25 1.78 18.78
CA SER A 404 1.95 2.09 17.37
C SER A 404 2.94 1.51 16.36
N GLU A 405 4.19 1.20 16.73
CA GLU A 405 5.16 0.53 15.85
C GLU A 405 4.75 -0.91 15.51
N GLY A 406 4.10 -1.62 16.44
CA GLY A 406 3.54 -2.96 16.21
C GLY A 406 2.04 -2.98 15.94
N TYR A 407 1.37 -1.85 16.15
CA TYR A 407 -0.08 -1.72 16.16
C TYR A 407 -0.55 -0.43 15.49
N PRO A 408 -0.21 -0.19 14.21
CA PRO A 408 -0.58 1.06 13.56
C PRO A 408 -2.10 1.24 13.44
N TRP A 409 -2.92 0.19 13.62
CA TRP A 409 -4.38 0.30 13.72
C TRP A 409 -4.90 0.94 15.01
N ILE A 410 -4.04 1.15 16.02
CA ILE A 410 -4.36 2.05 17.14
C ILE A 410 -4.46 3.50 16.63
N HIS A 411 -3.80 3.83 15.51
CA HIS A 411 -4.03 5.10 14.83
C HIS A 411 -5.27 5.04 13.93
N SER A 412 -6.04 6.12 13.97
CA SER A 412 -7.27 6.34 13.20
C SER A 412 -7.09 6.21 11.67
N THR A 413 -5.87 6.37 11.18
CA THR A 413 -5.52 6.35 9.74
C THR A 413 -5.41 4.95 9.14
N CYS A 414 -5.34 3.89 9.96
CA CYS A 414 -5.18 2.50 9.49
C CYS A 414 -6.46 1.66 9.63
N ARG A 415 -7.64 2.28 9.72
CA ARG A 415 -8.91 1.53 9.69
C ARG A 415 -9.05 0.92 8.30
N SER A 416 -9.02 -0.40 8.22
CA SER A 416 -9.23 -1.14 6.97
C SER A 416 -10.55 -0.73 6.32
N ASP A 417 -10.54 -0.69 4.99
CA ASP A 417 -11.56 -0.13 4.09
C ASP A 417 -12.94 -0.80 4.16
N HIS A 418 -13.15 -1.80 4.99
CA HIS A 418 -14.45 -2.40 5.16
C HIS A 418 -15.30 -1.52 6.09
N GLN A 419 -16.15 -0.69 5.47
CA GLN A 419 -17.10 0.30 6.02
C GLN A 419 -17.88 -0.09 7.30
N PHE A 420 -17.83 -1.34 7.75
CA PHE A 420 -18.57 -1.85 8.91
C PHE A 420 -17.70 -2.54 9.99
N GLU A 421 -16.42 -2.77 9.73
CA GLU A 421 -15.69 -3.86 10.39
C GLU A 421 -14.91 -3.48 11.66
N GLY A 422 -14.84 -2.20 12.03
CA GLY A 422 -13.93 -1.79 13.10
C GLY A 422 -14.37 -0.57 13.91
N GLN A 423 -15.67 -0.29 14.03
CA GLN A 423 -16.06 0.62 15.10
C GLN A 423 -15.62 -0.02 16.42
N TYR A 424 -14.86 0.70 17.25
CA TYR A 424 -14.64 0.29 18.64
C TYR A 424 -16.03 0.10 19.29
N GLY A 425 -16.51 -1.15 19.35
CA GLY A 425 -17.87 -1.49 19.78
C GLY A 425 -18.76 -2.21 18.75
N SER A 426 -18.39 -2.31 17.47
CA SER A 426 -19.05 -3.26 16.55
C SER A 426 -18.73 -4.66 17.07
N GLY A 427 -19.74 -5.39 17.53
CA GLY A 427 -19.57 -6.72 18.13
C GLY A 427 -19.04 -7.80 17.16
N GLU A 428 -18.62 -7.42 15.96
CA GLU A 428 -18.12 -8.33 14.94
C GLU A 428 -16.73 -8.88 15.33
N PRO A 429 -16.53 -10.20 15.23
CA PRO A 429 -15.23 -10.81 15.47
C PRO A 429 -14.23 -10.39 14.37
N ILE A 430 -13.02 -10.04 14.77
CA ILE A 430 -11.86 -10.04 13.87
C ILE A 430 -11.61 -11.49 13.46
N THR A 431 -11.65 -11.78 12.16
CA THR A 431 -11.49 -13.13 11.61
C THR A 431 -10.12 -13.36 11.00
N ALA A 432 -9.39 -12.31 10.62
CA ALA A 432 -8.02 -12.38 10.15
C ALA A 432 -7.28 -11.06 10.39
N ILE A 433 -5.97 -11.15 10.64
CA ILE A 433 -5.07 -9.99 10.66
C ILE A 433 -3.95 -10.26 9.66
N GLY A 434 -3.57 -9.21 8.94
CA GLY A 434 -2.65 -9.29 7.82
C GLY A 434 -1.70 -8.11 7.70
N PHE A 435 -0.96 -8.13 6.60
CA PHE A 435 -0.09 -7.05 6.15
C PHE A 435 -0.52 -6.53 4.80
N ARG A 436 -0.23 -5.26 4.59
CA ARG A 436 -0.31 -4.62 3.28
C ARG A 436 1.06 -4.07 2.93
N TRP A 437 1.57 -4.50 1.80
CA TRP A 437 2.61 -3.79 1.09
C TRP A 437 1.97 -2.99 -0.04
N GLN A 438 2.06 -1.68 0.06
CA GLN A 438 1.54 -0.74 -0.91
C GLN A 438 2.69 -0.30 -1.82
N SER A 439 2.49 -0.44 -3.13
CA SER A 439 3.38 0.11 -4.14
C SER A 439 4.79 -0.45 -4.06
N LEU A 440 4.87 -1.76 -3.83
CA LEU A 440 6.09 -2.55 -3.99
C LEU A 440 6.69 -2.27 -5.35
N ILE A 441 7.95 -1.86 -5.37
CA ILE A 441 8.72 -1.75 -6.61
C ILE A 441 9.29 -3.13 -6.88
N VAL A 442 8.79 -3.78 -7.94
CA VAL A 442 9.21 -5.11 -8.39
C VAL A 442 10.04 -4.94 -9.66
N SER A 443 11.35 -5.21 -9.60
CA SER A 443 12.26 -5.04 -10.75
C SER A 443 13.02 -6.33 -11.09
N PRO A 444 13.09 -6.75 -12.36
CA PRO A 444 13.91 -7.89 -12.76
C PRO A 444 15.41 -7.69 -12.48
N SER A 445 15.86 -6.44 -12.41
CA SER A 445 17.26 -6.07 -12.13
C SER A 445 17.36 -5.31 -10.81
N ARG A 446 18.52 -5.45 -10.14
CA ARG A 446 18.80 -4.68 -8.93
C ARG A 446 19.15 -3.26 -9.32
N GLU A 447 18.37 -2.29 -8.86
CA GLU A 447 18.68 -0.88 -9.08
C GLU A 447 19.85 -0.42 -8.19
N PRO A 448 20.64 0.60 -8.59
CA PRO A 448 21.81 1.04 -7.82
C PRO A 448 21.50 1.52 -6.39
N TRP A 449 20.29 2.04 -6.16
CA TRP A 449 19.85 2.52 -4.84
C TRP A 449 19.31 1.39 -3.93
N MET A 450 19.06 0.20 -4.49
CA MET A 450 18.53 -0.93 -3.74
C MET A 450 19.60 -1.54 -2.83
N THR A 451 19.39 -1.46 -1.52
CA THR A 451 20.30 -1.98 -0.51
C THR A 451 19.74 -3.27 0.08
N ILE A 452 20.52 -4.33 0.02
CA ILE A 452 20.18 -5.63 0.60
C ILE A 452 20.77 -5.68 2.01
N PRO A 453 20.01 -6.11 3.04
CA PRO A 453 20.57 -6.27 4.37
C PRO A 453 21.58 -7.42 4.40
N GLU A 454 22.66 -7.24 5.16
CA GLU A 454 23.62 -8.31 5.42
C GLU A 454 22.96 -9.39 6.28
N VAL A 455 23.08 -10.65 5.86
CA VAL A 455 22.65 -11.80 6.65
C VAL A 455 23.87 -12.28 7.42
N PRO A 456 23.84 -12.32 8.76
CA PRO A 456 24.99 -12.81 9.53
C PRO A 456 25.36 -14.23 9.11
N ASP A 457 26.65 -14.54 9.03
CA ASP A 457 27.16 -15.89 8.73
C ASP A 457 26.98 -16.82 9.94
N GLN A 458 25.72 -17.17 10.20
CA GLN A 458 25.31 -18.12 11.23
C GLN A 458 24.54 -19.23 10.57
N ARG A 459 24.78 -20.48 10.99
CA ARG A 459 24.13 -21.67 10.43
C ARG A 459 22.60 -21.56 10.41
N GLY A 460 22.00 -20.88 11.40
CA GLY A 460 20.55 -20.66 11.49
C GLY A 460 19.97 -19.76 10.39
N TYR A 461 20.79 -18.96 9.69
CA TYR A 461 20.35 -18.03 8.65
C TYR A 461 20.68 -18.48 7.22
N ALA A 462 21.29 -19.66 7.06
CA ALA A 462 21.65 -20.22 5.76
C ALA A 462 20.44 -20.38 4.81
N TRP A 463 19.26 -20.62 5.37
CA TRP A 463 18.02 -20.69 4.59
C TRP A 463 17.70 -19.35 3.92
N TRP A 464 17.87 -18.22 4.62
CA TRP A 464 17.60 -16.89 4.06
C TRP A 464 18.51 -16.60 2.86
N THR A 465 19.78 -17.01 2.97
CA THR A 465 20.74 -16.88 1.86
C THR A 465 20.34 -17.76 0.68
N SER A 466 19.96 -19.02 0.93
CA SER A 466 19.47 -19.92 -0.13
C SER A 466 18.24 -19.35 -0.87
N LEU A 467 17.35 -18.64 -0.18
CA LEU A 467 16.20 -18.00 -0.81
C LEU A 467 16.56 -16.83 -1.73
N ARG A 468 17.71 -16.16 -1.49
CA ARG A 468 18.20 -15.10 -2.39
C ARG A 468 18.71 -15.64 -3.72
N ASP A 469 19.06 -16.92 -3.77
CA ASP A 469 19.53 -17.59 -4.98
C ASP A 469 18.37 -18.01 -5.90
N VAL A 470 17.13 -18.01 -5.40
CA VAL A 470 15.94 -18.25 -6.23
C VAL A 470 15.82 -17.11 -7.26
N PRO A 471 15.67 -17.42 -8.56
CA PRO A 471 15.61 -16.42 -9.63
C PRO A 471 14.24 -15.71 -9.63
N SER A 472 14.08 -14.74 -8.74
CA SER A 472 12.94 -13.84 -8.64
C SER A 472 13.33 -12.39 -8.89
N ALA A 473 12.34 -11.52 -9.03
CA ALA A 473 12.56 -10.08 -9.09
C ALA A 473 13.06 -9.53 -7.75
N TRP A 474 13.75 -8.39 -7.81
CA TRP A 474 14.04 -7.57 -6.65
C TRP A 474 12.78 -6.83 -6.25
N ILE A 475 12.49 -6.82 -4.96
CA ILE A 475 11.35 -6.13 -4.40
C ILE A 475 11.84 -5.08 -3.40
N THR A 476 11.24 -3.89 -3.45
CA THR A 476 11.50 -2.85 -2.45
C THR A 476 10.21 -2.35 -1.84
N SER A 477 10.20 -2.24 -0.51
CA SER A 477 9.21 -1.52 0.28
C SER A 477 9.91 -0.61 1.28
N GLN A 478 9.45 0.63 1.46
CA GLN A 478 9.96 1.52 2.52
C GLN A 478 11.51 1.64 2.57
N GLY A 479 12.18 1.57 1.42
CA GLY A 479 13.64 1.66 1.28
C GLY A 479 14.40 0.34 1.53
N GLU A 480 13.71 -0.71 1.95
CA GLU A 480 14.27 -2.04 2.19
C GLU A 480 14.09 -2.93 0.97
N THR A 481 15.11 -3.73 0.65
CA THR A 481 15.12 -4.58 -0.56
C THR A 481 15.38 -6.04 -0.23
N GLU A 482 14.65 -6.94 -0.88
CA GLU A 482 14.91 -8.38 -0.87
C GLU A 482 14.56 -9.02 -2.23
N ARG A 483 14.78 -10.32 -2.37
CA ARG A 483 14.30 -11.16 -3.49
C ARG A 483 12.91 -11.77 -3.27
N PHE A 484 12.40 -11.70 -2.05
CA PHE A 484 11.14 -12.32 -1.65
C PHE A 484 10.50 -11.53 -0.49
N LEU A 485 9.18 -11.64 -0.37
CA LEU A 485 8.48 -11.20 0.84
C LEU A 485 8.48 -12.34 1.84
N TYR A 486 8.78 -12.01 3.08
CA TYR A 486 8.70 -12.88 4.24
C TYR A 486 7.59 -12.37 5.15
N TYR A 487 6.77 -13.29 5.64
CA TYR A 487 5.95 -13.03 6.82
C TYR A 487 5.80 -14.31 7.62
N ASP A 488 5.53 -14.19 8.92
CA ASP A 488 5.37 -15.34 9.83
C ASP A 488 4.36 -14.98 10.92
N GLY A 489 3.58 -15.94 11.40
CA GLY A 489 2.79 -15.75 12.61
C GLY A 489 1.87 -16.91 12.97
N PRO A 490 1.28 -16.90 14.17
CA PRO A 490 0.31 -17.90 14.58
C PRO A 490 -1.04 -17.83 13.85
N THR A 491 -1.69 -18.98 13.68
CA THR A 491 -3.09 -19.18 13.24
C THR A 491 -3.78 -20.22 14.12
N LEU A 492 -5.09 -20.16 14.26
CA LEU A 492 -5.89 -21.19 14.95
C LEU A 492 -6.40 -22.27 14.00
N ALA A 493 -5.97 -22.26 12.73
CA ALA A 493 -6.25 -23.33 11.81
C ALA A 493 -5.64 -24.66 12.32
N LYS A 494 -6.36 -25.76 12.10
CA LYS A 494 -5.92 -27.12 12.42
C LYS A 494 -5.29 -27.76 11.20
N SER A 495 -4.45 -28.79 11.39
CA SER A 495 -3.98 -29.58 10.26
C SER A 495 -5.18 -30.22 9.56
N PRO A 496 -5.26 -30.23 8.22
CA PRO A 496 -6.41 -30.82 7.54
C PRO A 496 -6.39 -32.36 7.59
N VAL A 497 -5.36 -32.95 8.19
CA VAL A 497 -5.24 -34.38 8.49
C VAL A 497 -4.80 -34.54 9.95
N SER A 498 -5.61 -35.20 10.77
CA SER A 498 -5.11 -35.73 12.04
C SER A 498 -4.41 -37.05 11.77
N ALA A 499 -3.16 -37.14 12.22
CA ALA A 499 -2.36 -38.34 12.10
C ALA A 499 -2.06 -38.90 13.49
N ARG A 500 -2.24 -40.20 13.65
CA ARG A 500 -1.87 -40.92 14.86
C ARG A 500 -1.03 -42.11 14.47
N PHE A 501 0.15 -42.20 15.04
CA PHE A 501 1.03 -43.34 14.88
C PHE A 501 0.87 -44.29 16.06
N ASP A 502 0.73 -45.58 15.78
CA ASP A 502 0.84 -46.64 16.80
C ASP A 502 2.20 -47.36 16.68
N THR A 503 2.30 -48.67 16.94
CA THR A 503 3.58 -49.38 16.77
C THR A 503 3.92 -49.66 15.30
N SER A 504 2.93 -49.88 14.43
CA SER A 504 3.14 -50.33 13.05
C SER A 504 2.15 -49.78 12.02
N GLU A 505 1.17 -49.03 12.49
CA GLU A 505 0.08 -48.46 11.71
C GLU A 505 0.06 -46.94 11.86
N LEU A 506 -0.18 -46.26 10.74
CA LEU A 506 -0.44 -44.84 10.67
C LEU A 506 -1.92 -44.64 10.39
N HIS A 507 -2.64 -44.09 11.36
CA HIS A 507 -4.05 -43.73 11.22
C HIS A 507 -4.14 -42.27 10.78
N LEU A 508 -4.75 -42.06 9.62
CA LEU A 508 -5.01 -40.75 9.05
C LEU A 508 -6.51 -40.49 9.06
N ARG A 509 -6.90 -39.30 9.48
CA ARG A 509 -8.28 -38.84 9.37
C ARG A 509 -8.32 -37.41 8.85
N THR A 510 -9.06 -37.21 7.77
CA THR A 510 -9.25 -35.87 7.19
C THR A 510 -10.21 -35.04 8.05
N ARG A 511 -9.91 -33.77 8.22
CA ARG A 511 -10.71 -32.81 9.00
C ARG A 511 -10.72 -31.44 8.32
N ASP A 512 -11.73 -30.64 8.63
CA ASP A 512 -11.76 -29.24 8.18
C ASP A 512 -10.75 -28.43 9.02
N LEU A 513 -10.07 -27.48 8.37
CA LEU A 513 -9.09 -26.60 9.00
C LEU A 513 -9.66 -25.81 10.19
N PHE A 514 -10.97 -25.58 10.21
CA PHE A 514 -11.65 -24.73 11.19
C PHE A 514 -12.89 -25.42 11.79
N SER A 515 -12.86 -26.76 11.86
CA SER A 515 -14.00 -27.63 12.24
C SER A 515 -14.70 -27.25 13.55
N ASP A 516 -14.01 -26.56 14.45
CA ASP A 516 -14.50 -26.23 15.80
C ASP A 516 -15.15 -24.85 15.88
N ARG A 517 -15.06 -24.05 14.81
CA ARG A 517 -15.45 -22.63 14.83
C ARG A 517 -16.60 -22.30 13.90
N PHE A 518 -16.81 -23.13 12.89
CA PHE A 518 -17.89 -22.93 11.94
C PHE A 518 -19.16 -23.67 12.37
N LYS A 519 -20.32 -23.05 12.11
CA LYS A 519 -21.59 -23.76 12.24
C LYS A 519 -21.62 -24.87 11.19
N GLU A 520 -22.41 -25.90 11.46
CA GLU A 520 -22.75 -26.99 10.53
C GLU A 520 -23.11 -26.50 9.11
N GLN A 521 -23.61 -25.27 8.97
CA GLN A 521 -23.93 -24.65 7.69
C GLN A 521 -22.70 -24.33 6.82
N ASP A 522 -21.59 -23.85 7.38
CA ASP A 522 -20.38 -23.58 6.57
C ASP A 522 -19.71 -24.88 6.17
N ARG A 523 -19.79 -25.91 7.04
CA ARG A 523 -19.41 -27.27 6.70
C ARG A 523 -20.22 -27.77 5.49
N LYS A 524 -21.54 -27.56 5.49
CA LYS A 524 -22.41 -27.89 4.35
C LYS A 524 -22.09 -27.07 3.10
N ASN A 525 -21.78 -25.79 3.22
CA ASN A 525 -21.39 -24.95 2.08
C ASN A 525 -20.06 -25.45 1.47
N LEU A 526 -19.09 -25.80 2.30
CA LEU A 526 -17.83 -26.40 1.86
C LEU A 526 -18.06 -27.77 1.22
N GLU A 527 -18.85 -28.63 1.86
CA GLU A 527 -19.25 -29.92 1.29
C GLU A 527 -19.93 -29.73 -0.06
N HIS A 528 -20.80 -28.72 -0.22
CA HIS A 528 -21.46 -28.41 -1.49
C HIS A 528 -20.46 -27.95 -2.56
N VAL A 529 -19.53 -27.05 -2.22
CA VAL A 529 -18.46 -26.61 -3.15
C VAL A 529 -17.59 -27.79 -3.57
N LEU A 530 -17.19 -28.65 -2.61
CA LEU A 530 -16.38 -29.84 -2.89
C LEU A 530 -17.15 -30.91 -3.68
N GLN A 531 -18.46 -31.09 -3.43
CA GLN A 531 -19.31 -32.04 -4.14
C GLN A 531 -19.61 -31.60 -5.57
N ASN A 532 -19.79 -30.29 -5.79
CA ASN A 532 -20.04 -29.74 -7.13
C ASN A 532 -18.84 -29.88 -8.08
N MET A 533 -17.64 -30.15 -7.55
CA MET A 533 -16.44 -30.43 -8.35
C MET A 533 -16.36 -31.89 -8.86
N GLY A 534 -17.35 -32.74 -8.57
CA GLY A 534 -17.52 -34.07 -9.19
C GLY A 534 -16.54 -35.16 -8.73
N GLN A 535 -15.39 -34.79 -8.18
CA GLN A 535 -14.44 -35.68 -7.49
C GLN A 535 -13.83 -34.94 -6.30
N SER A 536 -13.84 -35.55 -5.11
CA SER A 536 -13.09 -35.01 -3.98
C SER A 536 -11.60 -35.06 -4.33
N PRO A 537 -10.89 -33.91 -4.35
CA PRO A 537 -9.49 -33.92 -4.73
C PRO A 537 -8.70 -34.86 -3.81
N GLU A 538 -7.68 -35.51 -4.35
CA GLU A 538 -6.69 -36.17 -3.52
C GLU A 538 -5.65 -35.15 -3.07
N ARG A 539 -5.13 -35.33 -1.86
CA ARG A 539 -3.95 -34.61 -1.38
C ARG A 539 -2.77 -35.55 -1.25
N ASP A 540 -1.60 -34.99 -1.47
CA ASP A 540 -0.35 -35.68 -1.27
C ASP A 540 0.04 -35.62 0.21
N CYS A 541 0.58 -36.72 0.71
CA CYS A 541 1.11 -36.89 2.03
C CYS A 541 2.48 -37.56 1.91
N LEU A 542 3.48 -37.06 2.65
CA LEU A 542 4.81 -37.67 2.73
C LEU A 542 5.08 -38.06 4.17
N PHE A 543 5.12 -39.35 4.46
CA PHE A 543 5.55 -39.84 5.76
C PHE A 543 7.08 -39.91 5.78
N VAL A 544 7.71 -39.36 6.82
CA VAL A 544 9.15 -39.30 6.98
C VAL A 544 9.55 -39.85 8.35
N GLU A 545 10.48 -40.79 8.35
CA GLU A 545 11.21 -41.27 9.54
C GLU A 545 12.65 -40.75 9.44
N GLY A 546 12.93 -39.70 10.21
CA GLY A 546 14.24 -39.06 10.31
C GLY A 546 15.11 -39.70 11.40
N SER A 547 16.39 -39.80 11.13
CA SER A 547 17.45 -40.17 12.07
C SER A 547 18.63 -39.21 11.89
N GLN A 548 19.58 -39.17 12.83
CA GLN A 548 20.68 -38.21 12.81
C GLN A 548 21.45 -38.11 11.48
N ASN A 549 21.56 -39.23 10.74
CA ASN A 549 22.36 -39.29 9.50
C ASN A 549 21.59 -39.85 8.30
N SER A 550 20.29 -40.14 8.43
CA SER A 550 19.52 -40.70 7.32
C SER A 550 18.03 -40.42 7.49
N ALA A 551 17.32 -40.29 6.38
CA ALA A 551 15.87 -40.28 6.34
C ALA A 551 15.38 -41.45 5.49
N ARG A 552 14.21 -41.97 5.83
CA ARG A 552 13.43 -42.83 4.93
C ARG A 552 11.96 -42.49 5.04
N GLY A 553 11.18 -42.84 4.03
CA GLY A 553 9.76 -42.49 4.05
C GLY A 553 8.98 -43.12 2.90
N PHE A 554 7.74 -42.69 2.73
CA PHE A 554 6.92 -43.06 1.58
C PHE A 554 5.90 -41.97 1.29
N SER A 555 5.46 -41.89 0.04
CA SER A 555 4.40 -40.97 -0.39
C SER A 555 3.07 -41.71 -0.47
N ARG A 556 1.99 -41.01 -0.09
CA ARG A 556 0.61 -41.50 -0.17
C ARG A 556 -0.29 -40.38 -0.65
N ARG A 557 -1.28 -40.71 -1.48
CA ARG A 557 -2.38 -39.80 -1.79
C ARG A 557 -3.60 -40.23 -1.00
N ILE A 558 -4.24 -39.28 -0.32
CA ILE A 558 -5.48 -39.52 0.44
C ILE A 558 -6.57 -38.57 -0.04
N SER A 559 -7.82 -38.99 0.04
CA SER A 559 -8.95 -38.15 -0.37
C SER A 559 -9.18 -37.02 0.64
N THR A 560 -9.53 -35.83 0.16
CA THR A 560 -9.88 -34.66 0.98
C THR A 560 -11.30 -34.70 1.55
N ALA A 561 -12.08 -35.74 1.25
CA ALA A 561 -13.44 -35.89 1.79
C ALA A 561 -13.39 -35.88 3.32
N LEU A 562 -14.14 -34.97 3.96
CA LEU A 562 -14.09 -34.75 5.41
C LEU A 562 -14.49 -35.99 6.21
N GLY A 563 -13.76 -36.27 7.30
CA GLY A 563 -14.03 -37.39 8.20
C GLY A 563 -13.63 -38.76 7.65
N ARG A 564 -13.01 -38.81 6.46
CA ARG A 564 -12.48 -40.06 5.91
C ARG A 564 -11.32 -40.54 6.75
N GLU A 565 -11.37 -41.80 7.14
CA GLU A 565 -10.33 -42.48 7.88
C GLU A 565 -9.58 -43.47 6.98
N GLU A 566 -8.26 -43.53 7.13
CA GLU A 566 -7.38 -44.45 6.42
C GLU A 566 -6.32 -44.99 7.37
N THR A 567 -6.14 -46.31 7.39
CA THR A 567 -5.11 -46.97 8.20
C THR A 567 -4.06 -47.56 7.27
N LEU A 568 -2.80 -47.14 7.46
CA LEU A 568 -1.67 -47.57 6.65
C LEU A 568 -0.76 -48.45 7.49
N LYS A 569 -0.61 -49.72 7.10
CA LYS A 569 0.39 -50.61 7.69
C LYS A 569 1.76 -50.29 7.11
N LEU A 570 2.72 -49.96 7.98
CA LEU A 570 4.08 -49.57 7.57
C LEU A 570 4.84 -50.69 6.86
N ALA A 571 4.56 -51.95 7.22
CA ALA A 571 5.18 -53.12 6.59
C ALA A 571 4.80 -53.28 5.11
N ASP A 572 3.65 -52.74 4.71
CA ASP A 572 3.12 -52.85 3.35
C ASP A 572 3.56 -51.68 2.45
N GLN A 573 4.25 -50.67 3.01
CA GLN A 573 4.64 -49.48 2.27
C GLN A 573 5.96 -49.66 1.53
N ARG A 574 6.06 -49.04 0.35
CA ARG A 574 7.31 -48.94 -0.39
C ARG A 574 8.17 -47.82 0.20
N TRP A 575 9.15 -48.20 1.02
CA TRP A 575 10.09 -47.27 1.62
C TRP A 575 11.09 -46.73 0.59
N LEU A 576 11.26 -45.41 0.63
CA LEU A 576 12.23 -44.65 -0.15
C LEU A 576 13.38 -44.22 0.77
N PRO A 577 14.65 -44.37 0.35
CA PRO A 577 15.79 -43.77 1.05
C PRO A 577 15.79 -42.23 0.92
N GLY A 578 16.57 -41.55 1.75
CA GLY A 578 16.59 -40.09 1.88
C GLY A 578 16.62 -39.32 0.55
N ASP A 579 17.57 -39.62 -0.32
CA ASP A 579 17.71 -38.91 -1.60
C ASP A 579 16.50 -39.10 -2.52
N ASP A 580 15.92 -40.30 -2.55
CA ASP A 580 14.72 -40.59 -3.35
C ASP A 580 13.47 -39.98 -2.73
N LEU A 581 13.44 -39.83 -1.41
CA LEU A 581 12.39 -39.15 -0.68
C LEU A 581 12.42 -37.64 -0.94
N GLU A 582 13.60 -37.02 -0.96
CA GLU A 582 13.77 -35.61 -1.31
C GLU A 582 13.40 -35.35 -2.78
N LYS A 583 13.81 -36.22 -3.71
CA LYS A 583 13.36 -36.16 -5.11
C LYS A 583 11.84 -36.32 -5.25
N THR A 584 11.23 -37.15 -4.41
CA THR A 584 9.76 -37.30 -4.38
C THR A 584 9.09 -36.02 -3.90
N LEU A 585 9.62 -35.37 -2.86
CA LEU A 585 9.16 -34.06 -2.41
C LEU A 585 9.30 -33.02 -3.53
N LEU A 586 10.46 -32.94 -4.17
CA LEU A 586 10.70 -32.05 -5.31
C LEU A 586 9.68 -32.28 -6.44
N ALA A 587 9.43 -33.54 -6.81
CA ALA A 587 8.45 -33.86 -7.85
C ALA A 587 7.03 -33.40 -7.49
N ILE A 588 6.61 -33.54 -6.22
CA ILE A 588 5.31 -33.03 -5.75
C ILE A 588 5.25 -31.51 -5.84
N LEU A 589 6.30 -30.81 -5.45
CA LEU A 589 6.38 -29.34 -5.51
C LEU A 589 6.33 -28.82 -6.95
N LEU A 590 7.06 -29.44 -7.87
CA LEU A 590 7.04 -29.13 -9.31
C LEU A 590 5.65 -29.39 -9.91
N GLN A 591 5.01 -30.51 -9.56
CA GLN A 591 3.66 -30.83 -10.02
C GLN A 591 2.63 -29.78 -9.55
N ARG A 592 2.89 -29.12 -8.42
CA ARG A 592 2.06 -28.05 -7.87
C ARG A 592 2.36 -26.67 -8.45
N GLY A 593 3.30 -26.58 -9.38
CA GLY A 593 3.57 -25.37 -10.16
C GLY A 593 4.76 -24.54 -9.68
N LEU A 594 5.49 -24.98 -8.65
CA LEU A 594 6.77 -24.32 -8.32
C LEU A 594 7.79 -24.59 -9.42
N THR A 595 8.69 -23.64 -9.65
CA THR A 595 9.89 -23.90 -10.48
C THR A 595 10.87 -24.80 -9.73
N GLY A 596 11.89 -25.32 -10.44
CA GLY A 596 12.94 -26.14 -9.82
C GLY A 596 13.62 -25.39 -8.68
N GLU A 597 14.01 -24.14 -8.93
CA GLU A 597 14.71 -23.29 -7.99
C GLU A 597 13.83 -22.88 -6.80
N GLU A 598 12.56 -22.56 -7.04
CA GLU A 598 11.59 -22.27 -5.96
C GLU A 598 11.39 -23.49 -5.05
N ALA A 599 11.25 -24.68 -5.63
CA ALA A 599 11.06 -25.93 -4.89
C ALA A 599 12.33 -26.35 -4.14
N GLU A 600 13.50 -26.23 -4.76
CA GLU A 600 14.80 -26.46 -4.12
C GLU A 600 15.06 -25.48 -2.98
N GLY A 601 14.70 -24.19 -3.15
CA GLY A 601 14.78 -23.18 -2.09
C GLY A 601 13.90 -23.52 -0.88
N LEU A 602 12.67 -23.99 -1.11
CA LEU A 602 11.80 -24.50 -0.04
C LEU A 602 12.43 -25.70 0.67
N ILE A 603 12.87 -26.71 -0.09
CA ILE A 603 13.48 -27.92 0.47
C ILE A 603 14.73 -27.57 1.27
N ALA A 604 15.63 -26.74 0.74
CA ALA A 604 16.84 -26.31 1.42
C ALA A 604 16.52 -25.59 2.74
N SER A 605 15.49 -24.73 2.74
CA SER A 605 15.06 -23.96 3.92
C SER A 605 14.48 -24.82 5.05
N TRP A 606 14.00 -26.02 4.71
CA TRP A 606 13.32 -26.93 5.62
C TRP A 606 13.99 -28.31 5.76
N ARG A 607 15.11 -28.54 5.07
CA ARG A 607 15.77 -29.86 4.96
C ARG A 607 16.07 -30.46 6.33
N GLU A 608 16.58 -29.65 7.25
CA GLU A 608 16.90 -30.09 8.61
C GLU A 608 15.63 -30.62 9.32
N LYS A 609 14.54 -29.85 9.29
CA LYS A 609 13.28 -30.23 9.97
C LYS A 609 12.53 -31.35 9.25
N PHE A 610 12.56 -31.39 7.92
CA PHE A 610 11.90 -32.43 7.14
C PHE A 610 12.63 -33.78 7.29
N PHE A 611 13.95 -33.81 7.12
CA PHE A 611 14.66 -35.07 6.90
C PHE A 611 15.69 -35.40 7.99
N GLN A 612 16.32 -34.42 8.62
CA GLN A 612 17.50 -34.65 9.47
C GLN A 612 17.14 -34.74 10.96
N ASN A 613 16.10 -34.03 11.40
CA ASN A 613 15.64 -34.12 12.78
C ASN A 613 15.20 -35.56 13.09
N PRO A 614 15.68 -36.18 14.17
CA PRO A 614 15.22 -37.51 14.58
C PRO A 614 13.72 -37.49 14.87
N GLY A 615 12.99 -38.53 14.45
CA GLY A 615 11.56 -38.67 14.75
C GLY A 615 10.74 -39.14 13.55
N LYS A 616 9.42 -39.22 13.75
CA LYS A 616 8.44 -39.54 12.72
C LYS A 616 7.58 -38.31 12.48
N ARG A 617 7.34 -37.99 11.21
CA ARG A 617 6.50 -36.86 10.83
C ARG A 617 5.73 -37.12 9.55
N LEU A 618 4.64 -36.40 9.40
CA LEU A 618 3.81 -36.40 8.20
C LEU A 618 3.83 -34.99 7.60
N LEU A 619 4.26 -34.88 6.35
CA LEU A 619 4.10 -33.67 5.56
C LEU A 619 2.80 -33.79 4.77
N THR A 620 1.83 -32.92 5.06
CA THR A 620 0.51 -32.91 4.43
C THR A 620 0.39 -31.67 3.57
N PHE A 621 0.08 -31.85 2.29
CA PHE A 621 -0.04 -30.71 1.38
C PHE A 621 -1.46 -30.15 1.38
N LEU A 622 -1.58 -28.84 1.60
CA LEU A 622 -2.84 -28.09 1.48
C LEU A 622 -3.32 -28.09 0.04
N THR A 623 -4.63 -28.14 -0.17
CA THR A 623 -5.21 -27.76 -1.46
C THR A 623 -5.14 -26.24 -1.65
N PRO A 624 -5.19 -25.71 -2.89
CA PRO A 624 -5.22 -24.27 -3.11
C PRO A 624 -6.34 -23.56 -2.32
N ALA A 625 -7.55 -24.13 -2.33
CA ALA A 625 -8.70 -23.58 -1.59
C ALA A 625 -8.50 -23.57 -0.06
N GLU A 626 -7.80 -24.57 0.49
CA GLU A 626 -7.44 -24.59 1.92
C GLU A 626 -6.40 -23.54 2.25
N TYR A 627 -5.38 -23.38 1.39
CA TYR A 627 -4.39 -22.33 1.53
C TYR A 627 -5.05 -20.96 1.49
N ASP A 628 -5.89 -20.67 0.49
CA ASP A 628 -6.59 -19.39 0.35
C ASP A 628 -7.49 -19.08 1.56
N ARG A 629 -8.07 -20.11 2.20
CA ARG A 629 -8.81 -19.93 3.45
C ARG A 629 -7.91 -19.62 4.64
N MET A 630 -6.74 -20.25 4.73
CA MET A 630 -5.79 -20.03 5.84
C MET A 630 -5.07 -18.70 5.72
N CYS A 631 -4.61 -18.38 4.52
CA CYS A 631 -3.88 -17.17 4.21
C CYS A 631 -4.50 -16.52 2.97
N PRO A 632 -5.59 -15.74 3.09
CA PRO A 632 -6.09 -15.00 1.95
C PRO A 632 -5.02 -14.02 1.46
N LEU A 633 -4.92 -13.87 0.14
CA LEU A 633 -3.97 -12.99 -0.51
C LEU A 633 -4.69 -12.21 -1.61
N GLU A 634 -4.47 -10.90 -1.65
CA GLU A 634 -4.90 -10.03 -2.72
C GLU A 634 -3.68 -9.33 -3.34
N ILE A 635 -3.68 -9.20 -4.66
CA ILE A 635 -2.58 -8.56 -5.40
C ILE A 635 -3.12 -7.72 -6.56
N ARG A 636 -2.55 -6.52 -6.71
CA ARG A 636 -2.82 -5.61 -7.83
C ARG A 636 -1.50 -5.09 -8.42
N PRO A 637 -1.31 -5.11 -9.75
CA PRO A 637 -2.20 -5.68 -10.76
C PRO A 637 -2.38 -7.19 -10.56
N LYS A 638 -3.42 -7.77 -11.15
CA LYS A 638 -3.65 -9.22 -11.07
C LYS A 638 -2.44 -9.96 -11.64
N THR A 639 -2.08 -11.07 -11.01
CA THR A 639 -1.01 -11.94 -11.51
C THR A 639 -1.41 -12.56 -12.84
N THR A 640 -0.45 -12.73 -13.75
CA THR A 640 -0.62 -13.55 -14.96
C THR A 640 -0.47 -15.03 -14.64
N GLU A 641 0.22 -15.35 -13.55
CA GLU A 641 0.36 -16.72 -13.04
C GLU A 641 0.46 -16.67 -11.50
N GLN A 642 -0.28 -17.55 -10.82
CA GLN A 642 -0.27 -17.64 -9.36
C GLN A 642 -0.12 -19.09 -8.93
N VAL A 643 0.88 -19.34 -8.09
CA VAL A 643 1.17 -20.64 -7.51
C VAL A 643 1.25 -20.51 -5.99
N ARG A 644 0.53 -21.37 -5.26
CA ARG A 644 0.52 -21.38 -3.80
C ARG A 644 0.67 -22.81 -3.30
N VAL A 645 1.71 -23.08 -2.51
CA VAL A 645 1.99 -24.42 -1.98
C VAL A 645 2.13 -24.40 -0.48
N GLY A 646 1.22 -25.08 0.21
CA GLY A 646 1.26 -25.15 1.67
C GLY A 646 1.51 -26.54 2.18
N ILE A 647 2.37 -26.65 3.18
CA ILE A 647 2.75 -27.93 3.80
C ILE A 647 2.47 -27.84 5.30
N VAL A 648 1.68 -28.76 5.82
CA VAL A 648 1.54 -28.95 7.27
C VAL A 648 2.45 -30.09 7.70
N LEU A 649 3.43 -29.78 8.54
CA LEU A 649 4.31 -30.73 9.20
C LEU A 649 3.69 -31.13 10.54
N THR A 650 3.31 -32.40 10.65
CA THR A 650 2.79 -33.00 11.88
C THR A 650 3.84 -33.97 12.44
N GLU A 651 4.35 -33.71 13.64
CA GLU A 651 5.21 -34.66 14.37
C GLU A 651 4.33 -35.77 15.02
N LEU A 652 4.79 -37.02 15.00
CA LEU A 652 4.02 -38.23 15.34
C LEU A 652 4.52 -38.99 16.56
#